data_AF-A0A821MJW1-F1
#
_entry.id   AF-A0A821MJW1-F1
#
_cell.length_a   1.000
_cell.length_b   1.000
_cell.length_c   1.000
_cell.angle_alpha   90.00
_cell.angle_beta   90.00
_cell.angle_gamma   90.00
#
_symmetry.space_group_name_H-M   'P 1'
#
loop_
_entity.id
_entity.type
_entity.pdbx_description
1 polymer ?
#
loop_
_entity_poly.entity_id
_entity_poly.type
_entity_poly.pdbx_seq_one_letter_code
_entity_poly.pdbx_strand_id
1 'polypeptide(L)'
;MIKKQVFKNIENAVAGHTIITSNTSAIPISVLQEELRLPNRFFGLHWSVPAHTTRSVEIICGNTSDQEQAKWLYQLSHFWGKEPMLLRKDIRGFIRNRLMYALYREAFYLVENGYSSIEDVDRACRNGPGNWITFAGCFRWMDLTGVPAYHAVMQDLFPTLCNGTEVPKLIDKIVKSGGQGIINGNGFYQYTTEEARLWQETHQEFSYDIRELAQNLLIQSINHFEQIPNELIYEIFDFLDISHVYNAFSNLNTRFENLLTNSSFCFNINISSMSKSTFEHYYTNIINPNKHRIKLLHLSNPFTVDRIFSPVRIALKFIRLETLIFDNIQSKYLPNILHHFISLPNLRCLILISIDSVRNLNNIYYQIFRLPTLKYCKLSLKEHVESQLLPMATDTISPIEHLVITNTIYFYELLTLLSYVPQLRRLSIHCLDGSQSMFKNLFHQLQVLHISTSYDETYLNASQWEKWILSYMSNLHIFDFQYINSIQNAASDNNQLIYDDVIKQFSSLFWSERKWFFAYHFYRKEYRDHVIFYSTDPYRRKQYTLYKPLDKKICPRHQETNVDVVNHIDIQGEQAMMSCINYFSNPTELTLSNSFYESRIWLRVILNRIISLKQLTKLIINCTDFRFDQFINLLRLTPNIHTLILDCQSINYIDTVSIDHTDNFQFVSNTNTITNMIIKRISSMKNIKLFIALCPRLQHLTIDINSMDFEPIVEFLLSRNNSHTRHLFSLCMKHRIVIKLVIILVWVMILEFIDDDDDHLVNGKIVVLFANDSQNKSILAHCLLNCFIIVSLDKQIGRFSKSNESLNLNRKQLHG
;
A
#
# COMPACT_ATOMS: atom_id res chain seq x y z
N MET A 1 -52.74 -15.42 24.05
CA MET A 1 -51.86 -14.35 23.51
C MET A 1 -50.97 -14.94 22.41
N ILE A 2 -50.95 -14.36 21.20
CA ILE A 2 -50.21 -14.93 20.03
C ILE A 2 -48.73 -15.22 20.34
N LYS A 3 -48.02 -14.27 20.96
CA LYS A 3 -46.59 -14.44 21.28
C LYS A 3 -46.32 -15.67 22.16
N LYS A 4 -47.15 -15.94 23.17
CA LYS A 4 -46.97 -17.11 24.05
C LYS A 4 -47.06 -18.42 23.26
N GLN A 5 -48.06 -18.54 22.38
CA GLN A 5 -48.22 -19.71 21.50
C GLN A 5 -47.02 -19.90 20.55
N VAL A 6 -46.53 -18.82 19.95
CA VAL A 6 -45.39 -18.87 19.02
C VAL A 6 -44.11 -19.31 19.75
N PHE A 7 -43.82 -18.75 20.93
CA PHE A 7 -42.61 -19.11 21.66
C PHE A 7 -42.64 -20.54 22.19
N LYS A 8 -43.80 -21.06 22.59
CA LYS A 8 -43.96 -22.48 22.92
C LYS A 8 -43.61 -23.40 21.75
N ASN A 9 -44.06 -23.06 20.55
CA ASN A 9 -43.75 -23.83 19.34
C ASN A 9 -42.25 -23.77 19.00
N ILE A 10 -41.63 -22.58 19.11
CA ILE A 10 -40.19 -22.41 18.90
C ILE A 10 -39.40 -23.23 19.92
N GLU A 11 -39.76 -23.17 21.20
CA GLU A 11 -39.06 -23.85 22.28
C GLU A 11 -39.02 -25.38 22.10
N ASN A 12 -40.09 -25.96 21.53
CA ASN A 12 -40.17 -27.38 21.21
C ASN A 12 -39.33 -27.77 19.99
N ALA A 13 -39.00 -26.83 19.11
CA ALA A 13 -38.26 -27.10 17.88
C ALA A 13 -36.75 -26.87 18.00
N VAL A 14 -36.28 -26.15 19.02
CA VAL A 14 -34.86 -25.79 19.20
C VAL A 14 -34.20 -26.57 20.33
N ALA A 15 -32.87 -26.76 20.25
CA ALA A 15 -32.09 -27.43 21.28
C ALA A 15 -32.19 -26.71 22.64
N GLY A 16 -32.05 -27.44 23.75
CA GLY A 16 -32.26 -26.90 25.11
C GLY A 16 -31.30 -25.77 25.53
N HIS A 17 -30.16 -25.63 24.86
CA HIS A 17 -29.18 -24.57 25.12
C HIS A 17 -29.38 -23.32 24.25
N THR A 18 -30.30 -23.34 23.28
CA THR A 18 -30.55 -22.22 22.35
C THR A 18 -31.20 -21.05 23.09
N ILE A 19 -30.65 -19.85 22.97
CA ILE A 19 -31.26 -18.62 23.50
C ILE A 19 -32.46 -18.24 22.64
N ILE A 20 -33.56 -17.82 23.27
CA ILE A 20 -34.77 -17.35 22.59
C ILE A 20 -35.04 -15.91 23.04
N THR A 21 -35.32 -15.01 22.09
CA THR A 21 -35.57 -13.59 22.41
C THR A 21 -36.88 -13.06 21.83
N SER A 22 -37.43 -12.03 22.48
CA SER A 22 -38.64 -11.34 22.04
C SER A 22 -38.38 -9.84 21.80
N ASN A 23 -38.69 -9.36 20.60
CA ASN A 23 -38.74 -7.93 20.28
C ASN A 23 -40.11 -7.32 20.67
N THR A 24 -40.46 -7.39 21.96
CA THR A 24 -41.63 -6.68 22.50
C THR A 24 -41.21 -5.32 23.03
N SER A 25 -42.11 -4.34 22.99
CA SER A 25 -41.87 -2.96 23.43
C SER A 25 -42.47 -2.62 24.80
N ALA A 26 -43.38 -3.45 25.33
CA ALA A 26 -44.09 -3.16 26.57
C ALA A 26 -44.53 -4.38 27.40
N ILE A 27 -44.52 -5.60 26.84
CA ILE A 27 -44.94 -6.80 27.55
C ILE A 27 -43.76 -7.27 28.41
N PRO A 28 -43.91 -7.40 29.74
CA PRO A 28 -42.86 -7.93 30.61
C PRO A 28 -42.43 -9.34 30.15
N ILE A 29 -41.13 -9.60 30.15
CA ILE A 29 -40.54 -10.88 29.73
C ILE A 29 -40.94 -12.01 30.68
N SER A 30 -41.09 -11.72 31.97
CA SER A 30 -41.58 -12.63 32.98
C SER A 30 -42.96 -13.19 32.64
N VAL A 31 -43.85 -12.39 32.05
CA VAL A 31 -45.18 -12.86 31.60
C VAL A 31 -45.07 -13.85 30.44
N LEU A 32 -44.08 -13.67 29.57
CA LEU A 32 -43.83 -14.58 28.44
C LEU A 32 -43.09 -15.85 28.88
N GLN A 33 -42.38 -15.82 30.01
CA GLN A 33 -41.66 -16.97 30.58
C GLN A 33 -42.59 -18.02 31.20
N GLU A 34 -43.77 -17.62 31.72
CA GLU A 34 -44.71 -18.51 32.44
C GLU A 34 -45.10 -19.78 31.66
N GLU A 35 -45.12 -19.72 30.33
CA GLU A 35 -45.57 -20.83 29.48
C GLU A 35 -44.42 -21.59 28.80
N LEU A 36 -43.17 -21.29 29.18
CA LEU A 36 -41.96 -21.93 28.66
C LEU A 36 -41.43 -23.00 29.62
N ARG A 37 -40.92 -24.09 29.07
CA ARG A 37 -40.32 -25.22 29.82
C ARG A 37 -38.94 -24.87 30.38
N LEU A 38 -38.16 -24.06 29.67
CA LEU A 38 -36.81 -23.64 30.01
C LEU A 38 -36.71 -22.11 29.98
N PRO A 39 -37.37 -21.40 30.91
CA PRO A 39 -37.49 -19.95 30.86
C PRO A 39 -36.18 -19.21 31.13
N ASN A 40 -35.15 -19.89 31.66
CA ASN A 40 -33.84 -19.32 31.95
C ASN A 40 -33.08 -18.83 30.71
N ARG A 41 -33.36 -19.39 29.53
CA ARG A 41 -32.74 -18.99 28.26
C ARG A 41 -33.56 -17.99 27.44
N PHE A 42 -34.62 -17.44 28.03
CA PHE A 42 -35.54 -16.52 27.37
C PHE A 42 -35.30 -15.07 27.81
N PHE A 43 -35.21 -14.16 26.83
CA PHE A 43 -34.91 -12.73 27.06
C PHE A 43 -35.78 -11.82 26.19
N GLY A 44 -35.86 -10.54 26.56
CA GLY A 44 -36.23 -9.49 25.63
C GLY A 44 -35.00 -9.03 24.84
N LEU A 45 -35.17 -8.80 23.54
CA LEU A 45 -34.18 -8.15 22.70
C LEU A 45 -34.92 -7.10 21.88
N HIS A 46 -35.04 -5.91 22.47
CA HIS A 46 -35.90 -4.83 22.00
C HIS A 46 -35.11 -3.85 21.15
N TRP A 47 -35.38 -3.88 19.86
CA TRP A 47 -34.73 -3.06 18.84
C TRP A 47 -35.46 -1.73 18.67
N SER A 48 -34.71 -0.66 18.42
CA SER A 48 -35.26 0.61 17.95
C SER A 48 -35.48 0.56 16.44
N VAL A 49 -36.48 1.29 15.94
CA VAL A 49 -36.82 1.34 14.51
C VAL A 49 -36.27 2.65 13.91
N PRO A 50 -35.56 2.62 12.76
CA PRO A 50 -35.14 1.44 12.01
C PRO A 50 -33.98 0.68 12.69
N ALA A 51 -34.07 -0.66 12.71
CA ALA A 51 -33.08 -1.49 13.42
C ALA A 51 -31.68 -1.44 12.78
N HIS A 52 -31.56 -1.10 11.50
CA HIS A 52 -30.28 -1.04 10.81
C HIS A 52 -29.54 0.28 11.04
N THR A 53 -30.24 1.40 11.29
CA THR A 53 -29.63 2.74 11.50
C THR A 53 -29.38 3.06 12.97
N THR A 54 -30.29 2.67 13.85
CA THR A 54 -30.21 3.01 15.27
C THR A 54 -29.10 2.24 15.99
N ARG A 55 -28.43 2.86 16.96
CA ARG A 55 -27.42 2.18 17.81
C ARG A 55 -28.05 1.41 18.97
N SER A 56 -29.30 1.72 19.30
CA SER A 56 -29.97 1.24 20.50
C SER A 56 -30.48 -0.21 20.36
N VAL A 57 -30.14 -1.05 21.32
CA VAL A 57 -30.82 -2.33 21.58
C VAL A 57 -30.94 -2.54 23.08
N GLU A 58 -32.08 -3.03 23.54
CA GLU A 58 -32.34 -3.25 24.96
C GLU A 58 -32.50 -4.74 25.22
N ILE A 59 -31.69 -5.27 26.14
CA ILE A 59 -31.72 -6.66 26.58
C ILE A 59 -32.47 -6.72 27.89
N ILE A 60 -33.54 -7.50 27.94
CA ILE A 60 -34.42 -7.58 29.11
C ILE A 60 -34.36 -8.97 29.71
N CYS A 61 -33.90 -9.06 30.96
CA CYS A 61 -33.99 -10.26 31.76
C CYS A 61 -35.36 -10.31 32.45
N GLY A 62 -36.10 -11.39 32.24
CA GLY A 62 -37.23 -11.73 33.10
C GLY A 62 -36.74 -12.34 34.42
N ASN A 63 -37.69 -12.65 35.31
CA ASN A 63 -37.42 -13.10 36.69
C ASN A 63 -36.54 -14.34 36.77
N THR A 64 -36.65 -15.25 35.80
CA THR A 64 -35.91 -16.52 35.78
C THR A 64 -34.75 -16.53 34.78
N SER A 65 -34.51 -15.44 34.05
CA SER A 65 -33.48 -15.37 33.01
C SER A 65 -32.07 -15.52 33.58
N ASP A 66 -31.23 -16.30 32.88
CA ASP A 66 -29.83 -16.52 33.23
C ASP A 66 -29.00 -15.25 32.94
N GLN A 67 -28.34 -14.74 33.97
CA GLN A 67 -27.56 -13.51 33.89
C GLN A 67 -26.27 -13.68 33.07
N GLU A 68 -25.66 -14.87 33.04
CA GLU A 68 -24.46 -15.10 32.23
C GLU A 68 -24.81 -15.15 30.74
N GLN A 69 -25.95 -15.75 30.40
CA GLN A 69 -26.48 -15.70 29.03
C GLN A 69 -26.89 -14.29 28.61
N ALA A 70 -27.42 -13.48 29.53
CA ALA A 70 -27.70 -12.06 29.28
C ALA A 70 -26.42 -11.25 28.99
N LYS A 71 -25.35 -11.50 29.75
CA LYS A 71 -24.03 -10.89 29.50
C LYS A 71 -23.46 -11.31 28.16
N TRP A 72 -23.60 -12.59 27.79
CA TRP A 72 -23.19 -13.07 26.48
C TRP A 72 -23.98 -12.36 25.36
N LEU A 73 -25.31 -12.21 25.51
CA LEU A 73 -26.15 -11.49 24.54
C LEU A 73 -25.80 -10.00 24.46
N TYR A 74 -25.39 -9.40 25.59
CA TYR A 74 -24.87 -8.04 25.67
C TYR A 74 -23.57 -7.89 24.89
N GLN A 75 -22.62 -8.80 25.06
CA GLN A 75 -21.39 -8.83 24.27
C GLN A 75 -21.68 -9.05 22.79
N LEU A 76 -22.56 -10.00 22.46
CA LEU A 76 -22.98 -10.28 21.08
C LEU A 76 -23.55 -9.05 20.39
N SER A 77 -24.33 -8.24 21.11
CA SER A 77 -24.95 -7.03 20.56
C SER A 77 -23.93 -5.99 20.10
N HIS A 78 -22.74 -5.93 20.72
CA HIS A 78 -21.67 -5.04 20.26
C HIS A 78 -21.12 -5.46 18.89
N PHE A 79 -21.05 -6.77 18.60
CA PHE A 79 -20.64 -7.25 17.27
C PHE A 79 -21.62 -6.87 16.16
N TRP A 80 -22.88 -6.57 16.50
CA TRP A 80 -23.87 -6.01 15.57
C TRP A 80 -23.77 -4.49 15.40
N GLY A 81 -22.74 -3.86 15.98
CA GLY A 81 -22.56 -2.41 15.98
C GLY A 81 -23.64 -1.67 16.79
N LYS A 82 -24.19 -2.32 17.83
CA LYS A 82 -25.13 -1.72 18.76
C LYS A 82 -24.46 -1.29 20.06
N GLU A 83 -25.12 -0.37 20.74
CA GLU A 83 -24.86 0.06 22.10
C GLU A 83 -25.99 -0.53 22.98
N PRO A 84 -25.79 -1.75 23.51
CA PRO A 84 -26.82 -2.45 24.24
C PRO A 84 -27.04 -1.87 25.64
N MET A 85 -28.30 -1.87 26.08
CA MET A 85 -28.67 -1.59 27.47
C MET A 85 -29.15 -2.89 28.12
N LEU A 86 -28.68 -3.16 29.34
CA LEU A 86 -29.08 -4.35 30.09
C LEU A 86 -30.10 -4.00 31.18
N LEU A 87 -31.34 -4.42 30.98
CA LEU A 87 -32.39 -4.39 31.99
C LEU A 87 -32.36 -5.71 32.78
N ARG A 88 -31.72 -5.68 33.95
CA ARG A 88 -31.48 -6.86 34.79
C ARG A 88 -32.75 -7.51 35.36
N LYS A 89 -33.84 -6.75 35.45
CA LYS A 89 -35.16 -7.20 35.90
C LYS A 89 -36.22 -6.50 35.07
N ASP A 90 -37.16 -7.26 34.52
CA ASP A 90 -38.16 -6.70 33.64
C ASP A 90 -39.17 -5.84 34.40
N ILE A 91 -39.57 -4.76 33.74
CA ILE A 91 -40.59 -3.83 34.22
C ILE A 91 -41.40 -3.40 33.01
N ARG A 92 -42.69 -3.14 33.19
CA ARG A 92 -43.54 -2.66 32.11
C ARG A 92 -42.99 -1.35 31.54
N GLY A 93 -42.76 -1.34 30.22
CA GLY A 93 -42.17 -0.22 29.48
C GLY A 93 -40.64 -0.15 29.50
N PHE A 94 -39.95 -1.10 30.15
CA PHE A 94 -38.49 -1.21 30.17
C PHE A 94 -37.76 0.10 30.54
N ILE A 95 -36.52 0.33 30.13
CA ILE A 95 -35.78 1.56 30.45
C ILE A 95 -36.23 2.69 29.53
N ARG A 96 -36.11 2.49 28.21
CA ARG A 96 -36.29 3.54 27.21
C ARG A 96 -37.69 4.13 27.24
N ASN A 97 -38.73 3.29 27.16
CA ASN A 97 -40.10 3.80 27.10
C ASN A 97 -40.50 4.42 28.44
N ARG A 98 -40.05 3.90 29.59
CA ARG A 98 -40.36 4.53 30.89
C ARG A 98 -39.82 5.94 31.02
N LEU A 99 -38.57 6.19 30.61
CA LEU A 99 -37.99 7.53 30.58
C LEU A 99 -38.77 8.45 29.64
N MET A 100 -39.09 7.95 28.45
CA MET A 100 -39.81 8.71 27.42
C MET A 100 -41.24 9.09 27.85
N TYR A 101 -42.01 8.16 28.42
CA TYR A 101 -43.38 8.45 28.89
C TYR A 101 -43.42 9.33 30.14
N ALA A 102 -42.36 9.35 30.97
CA ALA A 102 -42.24 10.32 32.05
C ALA A 102 -42.05 11.75 31.49
N LEU A 103 -41.22 11.90 30.47
CA LEU A 103 -41.06 13.18 29.75
C LEU A 103 -42.37 13.62 29.08
N TYR A 104 -43.05 12.71 28.38
CA TYR A 104 -44.34 13.01 27.74
C TYR A 104 -45.39 13.46 28.74
N ARG A 105 -45.48 12.80 29.90
CA ARG A 105 -46.45 13.18 30.94
C ARG A 105 -46.28 14.64 31.35
N GLU A 106 -45.05 15.09 31.55
CA GLU A 106 -44.78 16.49 31.89
C GLU A 106 -45.05 17.43 30.72
N ALA A 107 -44.64 17.06 29.51
CA ALA A 107 -44.91 17.82 28.29
C ALA A 107 -46.42 18.10 28.09
N PHE A 108 -47.26 17.07 28.25
CA PHE A 108 -48.72 17.23 28.21
C PHE A 108 -49.23 18.14 29.32
N TYR A 109 -48.74 17.96 30.55
CA TYR A 109 -49.15 18.79 31.68
C TYR A 109 -48.88 20.27 31.43
N LEU A 110 -47.71 20.62 30.88
CA LEU A 110 -47.36 22.00 30.56
C LEU A 110 -48.30 22.61 29.51
N VAL A 111 -48.63 21.86 28.46
CA VAL A 111 -49.51 22.34 27.39
C VAL A 111 -50.96 22.44 27.84
N GLU A 112 -51.49 21.42 28.52
CA GLU A 112 -52.89 21.38 28.96
C GLU A 112 -53.23 22.46 29.99
N ASN A 113 -52.26 22.88 30.79
CA ASN A 113 -52.42 23.94 31.77
C ASN A 113 -51.99 25.32 31.25
N GLY A 114 -51.64 25.43 29.96
CA GLY A 114 -51.34 26.72 29.31
C GLY A 114 -50.00 27.35 29.69
N TYR A 115 -49.06 26.58 30.27
CA TYR A 115 -47.71 27.07 30.56
C TYR A 115 -46.87 27.24 29.28
N SER A 116 -47.16 26.48 28.22
CA SER A 116 -46.41 26.51 26.97
C SER A 116 -47.25 25.97 25.80
N SER A 117 -46.83 26.27 24.56
CA SER A 117 -47.43 25.68 23.35
C SER A 117 -46.75 24.34 23.01
N ILE A 118 -47.37 23.57 22.11
CA ILE A 118 -46.80 22.29 21.65
C ILE A 118 -45.41 22.53 21.01
N GLU A 119 -45.31 23.56 20.17
CA GLU A 119 -44.09 23.93 19.46
C GLU A 119 -42.96 24.33 20.41
N ASP A 120 -43.28 25.03 21.50
CA ASP A 120 -42.32 25.49 22.48
C ASP A 120 -41.79 24.34 23.33
N VAL A 121 -42.66 23.40 23.72
CA VAL A 121 -42.25 22.17 24.40
C VAL A 121 -41.34 21.32 23.49
N ASP A 122 -41.65 21.22 22.20
CA ASP A 122 -40.80 20.51 21.22
C ASP A 122 -39.43 21.19 21.03
N ARG A 123 -39.39 22.54 20.99
CA ARG A 123 -38.14 23.30 20.94
C ARG A 123 -37.31 23.11 22.21
N ALA A 124 -37.95 23.13 23.38
CA ALA A 124 -37.26 22.88 24.65
C ALA A 124 -36.65 21.48 24.71
N CYS A 125 -37.40 20.46 24.26
CA CYS A 125 -36.91 19.08 24.19
C CYS A 125 -35.72 18.94 23.24
N ARG A 126 -35.78 19.52 22.03
CA ARG A 126 -34.71 19.42 21.02
C ARG A 126 -33.46 20.21 21.41
N ASN A 127 -33.62 21.47 21.80
CA ASN A 127 -32.50 22.40 22.02
C ASN A 127 -31.88 22.30 23.41
N GLY A 128 -32.62 21.76 24.39
CA GLY A 128 -32.13 21.50 25.74
C GLY A 128 -31.65 20.06 25.88
N PRO A 129 -32.44 19.14 26.48
CA PRO A 129 -32.03 17.76 26.70
C PRO A 129 -31.58 17.02 25.44
N GLY A 130 -32.28 17.20 24.31
CA GLY A 130 -31.97 16.54 23.05
C GLY A 130 -30.54 16.79 22.55
N ASN A 131 -30.00 17.99 22.80
CA ASN A 131 -28.66 18.38 22.39
C ASN A 131 -27.57 17.57 23.13
N TRP A 132 -27.67 17.46 24.46
CA TRP A 132 -26.62 16.81 25.27
C TRP A 132 -26.88 15.34 25.60
N ILE A 133 -28.11 14.82 25.44
CA ILE A 133 -28.44 13.42 25.77
C ILE A 133 -27.61 12.44 24.92
N THR A 134 -27.41 12.71 23.63
CA THR A 134 -26.60 11.85 22.75
C THR A 134 -25.11 11.85 23.13
N PHE A 135 -24.64 12.94 23.72
CA PHE A 135 -23.25 13.12 24.13
C PHE A 135 -22.92 12.42 25.45
N ALA A 136 -23.75 12.58 26.48
CA ALA A 136 -23.43 12.14 27.84
C ALA A 136 -24.52 11.28 28.51
N GLY A 137 -25.79 11.43 28.12
CA GLY A 137 -26.91 10.88 28.89
C GLY A 137 -27.06 11.55 30.28
N CYS A 138 -28.08 11.16 31.04
CA CYS A 138 -28.51 11.91 32.23
C CYS A 138 -27.45 11.99 33.34
N PHE A 139 -26.87 10.85 33.73
CA PHE A 139 -25.96 10.78 34.88
C PHE A 139 -24.63 11.47 34.60
N ARG A 140 -24.00 11.18 33.45
CA ARG A 140 -22.74 11.83 33.07
C ARG A 140 -22.91 13.33 32.88
N TRP A 141 -24.06 13.78 32.37
CA TRP A 141 -24.32 15.22 32.24
C TRP A 141 -24.38 15.90 33.60
N MET A 142 -25.04 15.30 34.60
CA MET A 142 -25.03 15.82 35.97
C MET A 142 -23.63 15.82 36.59
N ASP A 143 -22.80 14.81 36.31
CA ASP A 143 -21.40 14.81 36.73
C ASP A 143 -20.63 15.99 36.11
N LEU A 144 -20.82 16.24 34.82
CA LEU A 144 -20.13 17.31 34.09
C LEU A 144 -20.58 18.72 34.51
N THR A 145 -21.84 18.87 34.92
CA THR A 145 -22.45 20.19 35.19
C THR A 145 -22.69 20.46 36.68
N GLY A 146 -22.39 19.49 37.55
CA GLY A 146 -22.36 19.65 39.00
C GLY A 146 -23.54 18.98 39.71
N VAL A 147 -23.31 17.77 40.23
CA VAL A 147 -24.30 16.96 40.97
C VAL A 147 -24.99 17.71 42.13
N PRO A 148 -24.31 18.52 42.97
CA PRO A 148 -24.96 19.22 44.08
C PRO A 148 -26.06 20.20 43.64
N ALA A 149 -25.88 20.87 42.49
CA ALA A 149 -26.87 21.81 41.98
C ALA A 149 -28.16 21.10 41.54
N TYR A 150 -28.03 19.96 40.85
CA TYR A 150 -29.20 19.14 40.51
C TYR A 150 -29.89 18.62 41.77
N HIS A 151 -29.14 18.16 42.77
CA HIS A 151 -29.74 17.69 44.03
C HIS A 151 -30.61 18.78 44.68
N ALA A 152 -30.11 20.02 44.76
CA ALA A 152 -30.89 21.14 45.30
C ALA A 152 -32.16 21.42 44.46
N VAL A 153 -32.04 21.51 43.14
CA VAL A 153 -33.19 21.74 42.24
C VAL A 153 -34.22 20.61 42.34
N MET A 154 -33.76 19.35 42.44
CA MET A 154 -34.64 18.19 42.55
C MET A 154 -35.47 18.19 43.83
N GLN A 155 -34.94 18.70 44.96
CA GLN A 155 -35.69 18.80 46.22
C GLN A 155 -36.93 19.70 46.07
N ASP A 156 -36.78 20.82 45.37
CA ASP A 156 -37.85 21.81 45.21
C ASP A 156 -38.76 21.49 44.02
N LEU A 157 -38.20 20.99 42.91
CA LEU A 157 -38.94 20.80 41.66
C LEU A 157 -39.71 19.48 41.61
N PHE A 158 -39.16 18.37 42.13
CA PHE A 158 -39.83 17.06 42.03
C PHE A 158 -41.25 17.04 42.63
N PRO A 159 -41.54 17.69 43.78
CA PRO A 159 -42.89 17.78 44.32
C PRO A 159 -43.90 18.48 43.39
N THR A 160 -43.43 19.32 42.47
CA THR A 160 -44.29 20.10 41.56
C THR A 160 -44.49 19.44 40.19
N LEU A 161 -43.70 18.42 39.85
CA LEU A 161 -43.82 17.70 38.57
C LEU A 161 -45.08 16.84 38.53
N CYS A 162 -45.64 16.67 37.33
CA CYS A 162 -46.82 15.86 37.11
C CYS A 162 -46.56 14.38 37.47
N ASN A 163 -47.44 13.83 38.31
CA ASN A 163 -47.45 12.42 38.72
C ASN A 163 -48.74 11.69 38.30
N GLY A 164 -49.50 12.25 37.36
CA GLY A 164 -50.75 11.68 36.85
C GLY A 164 -50.59 10.27 36.28
N THR A 165 -51.64 9.46 36.42
CA THR A 165 -51.68 8.05 35.98
C THR A 165 -52.64 7.80 34.81
N GLU A 166 -53.43 8.81 34.45
CA GLU A 166 -54.40 8.76 33.36
C GLU A 166 -53.79 9.20 32.02
N VAL A 167 -54.45 8.85 30.92
CA VAL A 167 -54.09 9.34 29.59
C VAL A 167 -54.40 10.85 29.50
N PRO A 168 -53.46 11.69 29.05
CA PRO A 168 -53.71 13.12 28.91
C PRO A 168 -54.90 13.44 27.99
N LYS A 169 -55.69 14.46 28.34
CA LYS A 169 -56.92 14.83 27.62
C LYS A 169 -56.65 15.31 26.20
N LEU A 170 -55.51 15.97 25.98
CA LEU A 170 -55.09 16.52 24.69
C LEU A 170 -54.91 15.42 23.65
N ILE A 171 -54.16 14.36 23.96
CA ILE A 171 -53.98 13.23 23.05
C ILE A 171 -55.28 12.44 22.86
N ASP A 172 -56.08 12.26 23.92
CA ASP A 172 -57.38 11.59 23.85
C ASP A 172 -58.33 12.31 22.88
N LYS A 173 -58.36 13.65 22.92
CA LYS A 173 -59.15 14.46 21.98
C LYS A 173 -58.73 14.27 20.52
N ILE A 174 -57.42 14.25 20.24
CA ILE A 174 -56.88 14.06 18.88
C ILE A 174 -57.20 12.66 18.35
N VAL A 175 -57.05 11.63 19.19
CA VAL A 175 -57.39 10.26 18.79
C VAL A 175 -58.89 10.12 18.54
N LYS A 176 -59.74 10.69 19.40
CA LYS A 176 -61.19 10.68 19.24
C LYS A 176 -61.68 11.43 17.99
N SER A 177 -60.95 12.46 17.54
CA SER A 177 -61.23 13.12 16.26
C SER A 177 -60.71 12.37 15.03
N GLY A 178 -60.09 11.20 15.22
CA GLY A 178 -59.56 10.37 14.14
C GLY A 178 -58.14 10.72 13.69
N GLY A 179 -57.40 11.53 14.44
CA GLY A 179 -56.01 11.88 14.12
C GLY A 179 -55.06 10.68 14.17
N GLN A 180 -54.26 10.48 13.12
CA GLN A 180 -53.25 9.42 13.01
C GLN A 180 -51.85 9.98 12.67
N GLY A 181 -51.67 11.29 12.81
CA GLY A 181 -50.43 11.99 12.48
C GLY A 181 -50.17 11.97 10.98
N ILE A 182 -48.92 11.70 10.60
CA ILE A 182 -48.46 11.70 9.20
C ILE A 182 -49.29 10.76 8.29
N ILE A 183 -49.85 9.66 8.83
CA ILE A 183 -50.61 8.67 8.04
C ILE A 183 -51.83 9.27 7.35
N ASN A 184 -52.55 10.18 8.03
CA ASN A 184 -53.73 10.84 7.49
C ASN A 184 -53.62 12.38 7.47
N GLY A 185 -52.40 12.88 7.65
CA GLY A 185 -52.09 14.32 7.67
C GLY A 185 -52.62 15.07 8.90
N ASN A 186 -53.19 14.40 9.90
CA ASN A 186 -53.85 15.04 11.03
C ASN A 186 -53.40 14.44 12.37
N GLY A 187 -52.74 15.22 13.21
CA GLY A 187 -52.32 14.84 14.56
C GLY A 187 -52.19 16.05 15.48
N PHE A 188 -51.10 16.13 16.25
CA PHE A 188 -50.74 17.37 16.97
C PHE A 188 -50.47 18.54 16.01
N TYR A 189 -50.00 18.20 14.81
CA TYR A 189 -49.80 19.11 13.69
C TYR A 189 -50.66 18.66 12.50
N GLN A 190 -50.89 19.58 11.57
CA GLN A 190 -51.45 19.27 10.25
C GLN A 190 -50.30 19.08 9.26
N TYR A 191 -50.42 18.09 8.38
CA TYR A 191 -49.43 17.78 7.36
C TYR A 191 -50.10 17.68 5.99
N THR A 192 -49.56 18.39 5.03
CA THR A 192 -49.76 18.06 3.61
C THR A 192 -49.05 16.74 3.27
N THR A 193 -49.45 16.10 2.17
CA THR A 193 -48.79 14.88 1.69
C THR A 193 -47.29 15.09 1.45
N GLU A 194 -46.90 16.28 0.99
CA GLU A 194 -45.50 16.61 0.72
C GLU A 194 -44.70 16.82 2.02
N GLU A 195 -45.26 17.53 3.00
CA GLU A 195 -44.62 17.66 4.32
C GLU A 195 -44.47 16.32 5.02
N ALA A 196 -45.50 15.46 4.94
CA ALA A 196 -45.46 14.10 5.45
C ALA A 196 -44.28 13.29 4.87
N ARG A 197 -44.06 13.38 3.55
CA ARG A 197 -42.93 12.74 2.86
C ARG A 197 -41.60 13.33 3.33
N LEU A 198 -41.50 14.65 3.36
CA LEU A 198 -40.27 15.35 3.77
C LEU A 198 -39.86 14.96 5.20
N TRP A 199 -40.80 14.92 6.15
CA TRP A 199 -40.51 14.50 7.52
C TRP A 199 -39.99 13.06 7.61
N GLN A 200 -40.50 12.14 6.78
CA GLN A 200 -40.01 10.76 6.74
C GLN A 200 -38.58 10.68 6.21
N GLU A 201 -38.28 11.41 5.13
CA GLU A 201 -36.95 11.48 4.52
C GLU A 201 -35.93 12.12 5.47
N THR A 202 -36.26 13.29 6.04
CA THR A 202 -35.39 13.98 7.00
C THR A 202 -35.14 13.16 8.25
N HIS A 203 -36.15 12.46 8.79
CA HIS A 203 -35.95 11.56 9.94
C HIS A 203 -34.99 10.41 9.62
N GLN A 204 -35.07 9.86 8.40
CA GLN A 204 -34.17 8.81 7.95
C GLN A 204 -32.73 9.32 7.83
N GLU A 205 -32.51 10.45 7.16
CA GLU A 205 -31.19 11.10 7.02
C GLU A 205 -30.59 11.44 8.39
N PHE A 206 -31.35 12.13 9.24
CA PHE A 206 -30.92 12.48 10.59
C PHE A 206 -30.53 11.26 11.44
N SER A 207 -31.21 10.12 11.24
CA SER A 207 -30.86 8.88 11.93
C SER A 207 -29.48 8.34 11.54
N TYR A 208 -29.05 8.56 10.29
CA TYR A 208 -27.70 8.21 9.83
C TYR A 208 -26.67 9.19 10.40
N ASP A 209 -26.93 10.49 10.33
CA ASP A 209 -26.02 11.53 10.83
C ASP A 209 -25.72 11.35 12.33
N ILE A 210 -26.77 11.15 13.14
CA ILE A 210 -26.63 10.91 14.58
C ILE A 210 -25.87 9.62 14.87
N ARG A 211 -26.05 8.59 14.05
CA ARG A 211 -25.29 7.34 14.19
C ARG A 211 -23.80 7.59 13.97
N GLU A 212 -23.45 8.27 12.89
CA GLU A 212 -22.06 8.60 12.54
C GLU A 212 -21.43 9.48 13.61
N LEU A 213 -22.09 10.57 13.98
CA LEU A 213 -21.62 11.48 15.03
C LEU A 213 -21.35 10.74 16.34
N ALA A 214 -22.25 9.87 16.76
CA ALA A 214 -22.09 9.18 18.02
C ALA A 214 -21.13 7.99 17.96
N GLN A 215 -20.94 7.36 16.80
CA GLN A 215 -19.82 6.43 16.58
C GLN A 215 -18.48 7.17 16.77
N ASN A 216 -18.36 8.38 16.21
CA ASN A 216 -17.17 9.22 16.36
C ASN A 216 -16.91 9.60 17.83
N LEU A 217 -17.95 9.77 18.66
CA LEU A 217 -17.82 10.05 20.09
C LEU A 217 -17.42 8.82 20.92
N LEU A 218 -17.94 7.62 20.62
CA LEU A 218 -17.65 6.38 21.37
C LEU A 218 -16.25 5.81 21.13
N ILE A 219 -15.65 6.12 19.98
CA ILE A 219 -14.30 5.69 19.56
C ILE A 219 -13.20 6.17 20.54
N GLN A 220 -13.52 7.06 21.48
CA GLN A 220 -12.57 7.61 22.46
C GLN A 220 -12.13 6.66 23.60
N SER A 221 -12.56 5.38 23.65
CA SER A 221 -12.29 4.51 24.85
C SER A 221 -11.88 3.04 24.64
N ILE A 222 -11.54 2.57 23.42
CA ILE A 222 -11.11 1.16 23.22
C ILE A 222 -9.86 1.11 22.33
N ASN A 223 -8.84 0.35 22.75
CA ASN A 223 -7.61 0.11 21.98
C ASN A 223 -7.94 -0.37 20.55
N HIS A 224 -7.72 0.50 19.57
CA HIS A 224 -8.13 0.37 18.17
C HIS A 224 -7.59 -0.86 17.42
N PHE A 225 -6.58 -1.54 17.96
CA PHE A 225 -5.98 -2.68 17.30
C PHE A 225 -6.88 -3.93 17.32
N GLU A 226 -7.77 -4.07 18.31
CA GLU A 226 -8.72 -5.20 18.38
C GLU A 226 -9.88 -5.09 17.40
N GLN A 227 -10.07 -3.95 16.72
CA GLN A 227 -11.18 -3.72 15.78
C GLN A 227 -10.74 -3.75 14.31
N ILE A 228 -9.45 -3.95 14.02
CA ILE A 228 -8.97 -4.04 12.63
C ILE A 228 -9.66 -5.24 11.94
N PRO A 229 -10.33 -5.05 10.79
CA PRO A 229 -10.90 -6.13 10.00
C PRO A 229 -9.85 -7.20 9.68
N ASN A 230 -10.25 -8.48 9.70
CA ASN A 230 -9.30 -9.56 9.41
C ASN A 230 -8.69 -9.37 8.01
N GLU A 231 -9.46 -8.85 7.05
CA GLU A 231 -9.06 -8.49 5.68
C GLU A 231 -7.77 -7.67 5.64
N LEU A 232 -7.71 -6.58 6.43
CA LEU A 232 -6.52 -5.74 6.52
C LEU A 232 -5.37 -6.45 7.21
N ILE A 233 -5.66 -7.31 8.19
CA ILE A 233 -4.63 -8.13 8.85
C ILE A 233 -4.02 -9.12 7.84
N TYR A 234 -4.82 -9.72 6.94
CA TYR A 234 -4.29 -10.58 5.87
C TYR A 234 -3.35 -9.82 4.94
N GLU A 235 -3.74 -8.63 4.49
CA GLU A 235 -2.88 -7.80 3.65
C GLU A 235 -1.56 -7.49 4.37
N ILE A 236 -1.60 -7.14 5.65
CA ILE A 236 -0.40 -6.89 6.46
C ILE A 236 0.53 -8.12 6.50
N PHE A 237 0.00 -9.33 6.68
CA PHE A 237 0.81 -10.56 6.71
C PHE A 237 1.36 -10.98 5.35
N ASP A 238 0.70 -10.60 4.25
CA ASP A 238 1.23 -10.83 2.91
C ASP A 238 2.40 -9.89 2.60
N PHE A 239 2.38 -8.66 3.13
CA PHE A 239 3.43 -7.66 2.89
C PHE A 239 4.56 -7.64 3.93
N LEU A 240 4.30 -8.05 5.17
CA LEU A 240 5.27 -7.99 6.28
C LEU A 240 5.74 -9.36 6.74
N ASP A 241 7.00 -9.41 7.16
CA ASP A 241 7.57 -10.58 7.80
C ASP A 241 6.93 -10.84 9.16
N ILE A 242 6.51 -12.08 9.42
CA ILE A 242 5.82 -12.43 10.66
C ILE A 242 6.69 -12.24 11.91
N SER A 243 8.01 -12.22 11.77
CA SER A 243 8.92 -11.87 12.88
C SER A 243 8.76 -10.42 13.30
N HIS A 244 8.60 -9.51 12.34
CA HIS A 244 8.36 -8.10 12.62
C HIS A 244 6.99 -7.90 13.26
N VAL A 245 5.96 -8.58 12.74
CA VAL A 245 4.60 -8.48 13.29
C VAL A 245 4.56 -9.07 14.71
N TYR A 246 5.15 -10.23 14.95
CA TYR A 246 5.19 -10.82 16.29
C TYR A 246 5.95 -9.96 17.30
N ASN A 247 7.15 -9.48 16.96
CA ASN A 247 7.93 -8.64 17.87
C ASN A 247 7.21 -7.32 18.20
N ALA A 248 6.42 -6.79 17.26
CA ALA A 248 5.66 -5.57 17.47
C ALA A 248 4.39 -5.77 18.31
N PHE A 249 3.72 -6.92 18.18
CA PHE A 249 2.34 -7.08 18.66
C PHE A 249 2.11 -8.18 19.70
N SER A 250 3.03 -9.12 19.87
CA SER A 250 2.86 -10.26 20.80
C SER A 250 2.51 -9.81 22.23
N ASN A 251 3.15 -8.76 22.71
CA ASN A 251 2.93 -8.25 24.07
C ASN A 251 1.70 -7.32 24.20
N LEU A 252 1.05 -6.95 23.10
CA LEU A 252 0.03 -5.90 23.07
C LEU A 252 -1.38 -6.42 22.73
N ASN A 253 -1.53 -7.64 22.21
CA ASN A 253 -2.84 -8.10 21.73
C ASN A 253 -3.04 -9.63 21.77
N THR A 254 -4.01 -10.08 22.60
CA THR A 254 -4.44 -11.48 22.69
C THR A 254 -5.15 -12.00 21.43
N ARG A 255 -5.84 -11.13 20.67
CA ARG A 255 -6.42 -11.46 19.35
C ARG A 255 -5.32 -11.79 18.34
N PHE A 256 -4.18 -11.10 18.41
CA PHE A 256 -3.06 -11.36 17.52
C PHE A 256 -2.42 -12.72 17.82
N GLU A 257 -2.22 -13.06 19.09
CA GLU A 257 -1.79 -14.40 19.50
C GLU A 257 -2.78 -15.50 19.06
N ASN A 258 -4.09 -15.24 19.21
CA ASN A 258 -5.14 -16.16 18.76
C ASN A 258 -5.17 -16.32 17.23
N LEU A 259 -4.90 -15.26 16.46
CA LEU A 259 -4.76 -15.34 15.01
C LEU A 259 -3.53 -16.17 14.64
N LEU A 260 -2.40 -15.99 15.31
CA LEU A 260 -1.20 -16.79 15.05
C LEU A 260 -1.43 -18.27 15.32
N THR A 261 -2.16 -18.60 16.38
CA THR A 261 -2.38 -19.99 16.82
C THR A 261 -3.51 -20.71 16.07
N ASN A 262 -4.63 -20.04 15.80
CA ASN A 262 -5.87 -20.70 15.35
C ASN A 262 -6.28 -20.40 13.90
N SER A 263 -5.59 -19.53 13.18
CA SER A 263 -5.94 -19.20 11.79
C SER A 263 -5.35 -20.19 10.76
N SER A 264 -5.84 -20.12 9.52
CA SER A 264 -5.38 -20.95 8.39
C SER A 264 -4.31 -20.26 7.51
N PHE A 265 -3.79 -19.10 7.93
CA PHE A 265 -2.95 -18.22 7.11
C PHE A 265 -1.61 -18.86 6.77
N CYS A 266 -1.12 -18.59 5.56
CA CYS A 266 0.23 -18.95 5.17
C CYS A 266 1.24 -17.94 5.69
N PHE A 267 2.43 -18.40 6.07
CA PHE A 267 3.48 -17.52 6.57
C PHE A 267 4.68 -17.43 5.63
N ASN A 268 5.17 -16.19 5.48
CA ASN A 268 6.47 -15.88 4.92
C ASN A 268 7.40 -15.52 6.07
N ILE A 269 8.51 -16.26 6.19
CA ILE A 269 9.43 -16.11 7.32
C ILE A 269 10.83 -15.82 6.78
N ASN A 270 11.42 -14.72 7.20
CA ASN A 270 12.81 -14.36 6.99
C ASN A 270 13.53 -14.22 8.32
N ILE A 271 14.55 -15.05 8.53
CA ILE A 271 15.37 -15.05 9.74
C ILE A 271 16.84 -14.71 9.46
N SER A 272 17.11 -13.99 8.37
CA SER A 272 18.47 -13.72 7.89
C SER A 272 19.34 -12.93 8.89
N SER A 273 18.72 -12.13 9.77
CA SER A 273 19.39 -11.20 10.68
C SER A 273 19.26 -11.56 12.17
N MET A 274 18.78 -12.76 12.52
CA MET A 274 18.45 -13.11 13.90
C MET A 274 19.63 -13.71 14.69
N SER A 275 19.75 -13.32 15.97
CA SER A 275 20.68 -13.94 16.90
C SER A 275 20.22 -15.35 17.33
N LYS A 276 21.14 -16.19 17.82
CA LYS A 276 20.84 -17.56 18.27
C LYS A 276 19.77 -17.61 19.38
N SER A 277 19.85 -16.72 20.37
CA SER A 277 18.90 -16.68 21.50
C SER A 277 17.51 -16.24 21.05
N THR A 278 17.44 -15.23 20.16
CA THR A 278 16.18 -14.76 19.58
C THR A 278 15.53 -15.85 18.73
N PHE A 279 16.34 -16.61 17.98
CA PHE A 279 15.83 -17.70 17.16
C PHE A 279 15.22 -18.84 17.97
N GLU A 280 15.81 -19.30 19.08
CA GLU A 280 15.21 -20.42 19.85
C GLU A 280 13.82 -20.08 20.41
N HIS A 281 13.65 -18.85 20.92
CA HIS A 281 12.34 -18.35 21.36
C HIS A 281 11.35 -18.32 20.19
N TYR A 282 11.78 -17.73 19.07
CA TYR A 282 10.96 -17.60 17.87
C TYR A 282 10.59 -18.94 17.23
N TYR A 283 11.53 -19.89 17.22
CA TYR A 283 11.32 -21.23 16.72
C TYR A 283 10.28 -21.98 17.54
N THR A 284 10.38 -21.90 18.87
CA THR A 284 9.48 -22.59 19.79
C THR A 284 8.06 -22.05 19.71
N ASN A 285 7.91 -20.72 19.64
CA ASN A 285 6.60 -20.07 19.71
C ASN A 285 5.91 -19.88 18.35
N ILE A 286 6.66 -19.78 17.25
CA ILE A 286 6.10 -19.44 15.93
C ILE A 286 6.38 -20.51 14.90
N ILE A 287 7.65 -20.84 14.64
CA ILE A 287 8.01 -21.71 13.51
C ILE A 287 7.50 -23.14 13.75
N ASN A 288 7.79 -23.73 14.92
CA ASN A 288 7.47 -25.13 15.19
C ASN A 288 5.95 -25.42 15.28
N PRO A 289 5.12 -24.57 15.92
CA PRO A 289 3.66 -24.74 15.90
C PRO A 289 3.08 -24.58 14.49
N ASN A 290 3.65 -23.68 13.67
CA ASN A 290 3.05 -23.27 12.40
C ASN A 290 3.75 -23.80 11.14
N LYS A 291 4.71 -24.72 11.26
CA LYS A 291 5.46 -25.31 10.12
C LYS A 291 4.62 -25.85 8.98
N HIS A 292 3.41 -26.35 9.25
CA HIS A 292 2.48 -26.84 8.25
C HIS A 292 1.85 -25.71 7.39
N ARG A 293 2.03 -24.45 7.80
CA ARG A 293 1.46 -23.24 7.18
C ARG A 293 2.53 -22.36 6.51
N ILE A 294 3.81 -22.64 6.71
CA ILE A 294 4.89 -21.83 6.16
C ILE A 294 4.99 -22.07 4.65
N LYS A 295 4.89 -21.00 3.86
CA LYS A 295 4.95 -21.00 2.39
C LYS A 295 6.32 -20.58 1.88
N LEU A 296 6.93 -19.57 2.50
CA LEU A 296 8.27 -19.09 2.19
C LEU A 296 9.14 -19.11 3.45
N LEU A 297 10.35 -19.64 3.31
CA LEU A 297 11.34 -19.64 4.37
C LEU A 297 12.68 -19.12 3.86
N HIS A 298 13.18 -18.03 4.45
CA HIS A 298 14.49 -17.43 4.15
C HIS A 298 15.40 -17.57 5.37
N LEU A 299 16.49 -18.31 5.20
CA LEU A 299 17.43 -18.71 6.24
C LEU A 299 18.83 -18.20 5.87
N SER A 300 19.61 -17.73 6.85
CA SER A 300 20.97 -17.29 6.56
C SER A 300 22.07 -17.75 7.51
N ASN A 301 21.73 -18.46 8.58
CA ASN A 301 22.68 -18.83 9.62
C ASN A 301 22.77 -20.36 9.76
N PRO A 302 23.96 -20.98 9.71
CA PRO A 302 24.11 -22.44 9.80
C PRO A 302 23.37 -23.11 10.96
N PHE A 303 23.30 -22.45 12.12
CA PHE A 303 22.59 -22.99 13.28
C PHE A 303 21.07 -23.10 13.05
N THR A 304 20.44 -22.11 12.40
CA THR A 304 18.99 -22.13 12.18
C THR A 304 18.62 -23.22 11.18
N VAL A 305 19.50 -23.45 10.21
CA VAL A 305 19.38 -24.50 9.21
C VAL A 305 19.51 -25.88 9.85
N ASP A 306 20.54 -26.09 10.67
CA ASP A 306 20.71 -27.34 11.41
C ASP A 306 19.50 -27.60 12.32
N ARG A 307 19.01 -26.60 13.06
CA ARG A 307 17.85 -26.77 13.94
C ARG A 307 16.54 -27.10 13.19
N ILE A 308 16.33 -26.53 12.01
CA ILE A 308 15.12 -26.76 11.21
C ILE A 308 15.19 -28.10 10.47
N PHE A 309 16.37 -28.49 9.98
CA PHE A 309 16.52 -29.66 9.10
C PHE A 309 17.20 -30.88 9.76
N SER A 310 17.73 -30.76 10.98
CA SER A 310 18.37 -31.83 11.77
C SER A 310 17.57 -32.05 13.06
N PRO A 311 16.42 -32.79 13.02
CA PRO A 311 16.24 -34.11 12.40
C PRO A 311 15.21 -34.17 11.24
N VAL A 312 15.37 -35.15 10.34
CA VAL A 312 14.55 -35.41 9.13
C VAL A 312 13.03 -35.32 9.34
N ARG A 313 12.53 -35.75 10.51
CA ARG A 313 11.10 -35.71 10.86
C ARG A 313 10.52 -34.31 10.96
N ILE A 314 11.34 -33.27 11.10
CA ILE A 314 10.90 -31.87 11.19
C ILE A 314 10.68 -31.29 9.78
N ALA A 315 11.59 -31.57 8.84
CA ALA A 315 11.45 -31.16 7.44
C ALA A 315 10.16 -31.68 6.80
N LEU A 316 9.79 -32.94 7.07
CA LEU A 316 8.54 -33.57 6.61
C LEU A 316 7.26 -32.86 7.05
N LYS A 317 7.33 -31.96 8.05
CA LYS A 317 6.17 -31.23 8.56
C LYS A 317 5.94 -29.89 7.85
N PHE A 318 6.85 -29.48 6.95
CA PHE A 318 6.72 -28.29 6.11
C PHE A 318 5.93 -28.58 4.81
N ILE A 319 4.71 -29.08 4.97
CA ILE A 319 3.87 -29.59 3.88
C ILE A 319 3.48 -28.52 2.83
N ARG A 320 3.42 -27.23 3.20
CA ARG A 320 3.04 -26.11 2.31
C ARG A 320 4.22 -25.25 1.84
N LEU A 321 5.45 -25.66 2.14
CA LEU A 321 6.64 -24.88 1.80
C LEU A 321 6.87 -24.90 0.28
N GLU A 322 6.75 -23.74 -0.35
CA GLU A 322 6.90 -23.55 -1.79
C GLU A 322 8.24 -22.90 -2.16
N THR A 323 8.72 -21.97 -1.33
CA THR A 323 9.92 -21.18 -1.60
C THR A 323 10.91 -21.30 -0.44
N LEU A 324 12.15 -21.68 -0.76
CA LEU A 324 13.23 -21.79 0.20
C LEU A 324 14.41 -20.94 -0.27
N ILE A 325 14.84 -20.01 0.57
CA ILE A 325 15.94 -19.10 0.29
C ILE A 325 17.01 -19.32 1.35
N PHE A 326 18.23 -19.54 0.88
CA PHE A 326 19.41 -19.57 1.70
C PHE A 326 20.36 -18.49 1.24
N ASP A 327 20.62 -17.55 2.14
CA ASP A 327 21.64 -16.53 1.93
C ASP A 327 22.79 -16.78 2.90
N ASN A 328 24.04 -16.56 2.52
CA ASN A 328 25.18 -16.70 3.42
C ASN A 328 25.31 -18.07 4.14
N ILE A 329 25.18 -19.19 3.42
CA ILE A 329 25.44 -20.53 3.98
C ILE A 329 26.88 -20.99 3.73
N GLN A 330 27.46 -21.73 4.69
CA GLN A 330 28.72 -22.45 4.47
C GLN A 330 28.51 -23.74 3.68
N SER A 331 29.30 -23.93 2.62
CA SER A 331 29.24 -25.03 1.65
C SER A 331 29.21 -26.42 2.28
N LYS A 332 29.92 -26.62 3.40
CA LYS A 332 30.01 -27.92 4.11
C LYS A 332 28.67 -28.47 4.61
N TYR A 333 27.67 -27.62 4.81
CA TYR A 333 26.35 -28.06 5.27
C TYR A 333 25.40 -28.44 4.13
N LEU A 334 25.63 -27.91 2.92
CA LEU A 334 24.73 -28.07 1.79
C LEU A 334 24.41 -29.54 1.45
N PRO A 335 25.38 -30.48 1.38
CA PRO A 335 25.08 -31.87 1.01
C PRO A 335 24.11 -32.58 1.96
N ASN A 336 24.22 -32.30 3.26
CA ASN A 336 23.34 -32.89 4.27
C ASN A 336 21.93 -32.30 4.18
N ILE A 337 21.83 -30.99 3.99
CA ILE A 337 20.55 -30.29 3.95
C ILE A 337 19.78 -30.62 2.66
N LEU A 338 20.45 -30.59 1.51
CA LEU A 338 19.86 -30.84 0.20
C LEU A 338 19.26 -32.25 0.09
N HIS A 339 19.89 -33.24 0.72
CA HIS A 339 19.34 -34.60 0.81
C HIS A 339 17.93 -34.61 1.42
N HIS A 340 17.61 -33.68 2.31
CA HIS A 340 16.29 -33.59 2.94
C HIS A 340 15.24 -32.89 2.08
N PHE A 341 15.62 -32.09 1.08
CA PHE A 341 14.66 -31.33 0.26
C PHE A 341 13.85 -32.22 -0.68
N ILE A 342 14.36 -33.41 -1.02
CA ILE A 342 13.61 -34.42 -1.79
C ILE A 342 12.29 -34.77 -1.08
N SER A 343 12.26 -34.66 0.24
CA SER A 343 11.08 -34.96 1.06
C SER A 343 10.05 -33.81 1.17
N LEU A 344 10.32 -32.65 0.56
CA LEU A 344 9.42 -31.49 0.56
C LEU A 344 8.48 -31.56 -0.66
N PRO A 345 7.17 -31.85 -0.48
CA PRO A 345 6.28 -32.23 -1.57
C PRO A 345 5.88 -31.06 -2.49
N ASN A 346 6.07 -29.81 -2.05
CA ASN A 346 5.60 -28.60 -2.74
C ASN A 346 6.71 -27.59 -3.04
N LEU A 347 7.99 -27.96 -2.87
CA LEU A 347 9.10 -27.04 -3.09
C LEU A 347 9.22 -26.71 -4.59
N ARG A 348 8.86 -25.47 -4.96
CA ARG A 348 8.87 -24.97 -6.35
C ARG A 348 9.98 -23.97 -6.63
N CYS A 349 10.49 -23.28 -5.62
CA CYS A 349 11.50 -22.24 -5.75
C CYS A 349 12.63 -22.46 -4.73
N LEU A 350 13.87 -22.49 -5.21
CA LEU A 350 15.07 -22.62 -4.40
C LEU A 350 16.08 -21.53 -4.77
N ILE A 351 16.53 -20.77 -3.78
CA ILE A 351 17.62 -19.80 -3.91
C ILE A 351 18.74 -20.21 -2.97
N LEU A 352 19.93 -20.45 -3.48
CA LEU A 352 21.11 -20.86 -2.70
C LEU A 352 22.27 -19.90 -2.97
N ILE A 353 22.74 -19.24 -1.92
CA ILE A 353 23.89 -18.35 -1.95
C ILE A 353 24.89 -18.81 -0.88
N SER A 354 26.06 -19.27 -1.33
CA SER A 354 27.15 -19.75 -0.47
C SER A 354 28.13 -18.61 -0.15
N ILE A 355 28.64 -18.56 1.10
CA ILE A 355 29.68 -17.59 1.49
C ILE A 355 31.05 -18.02 0.96
N ASP A 356 31.35 -19.31 1.06
CA ASP A 356 32.65 -19.92 0.79
C ASP A 356 32.65 -20.72 -0.52
N SER A 357 33.85 -21.04 -0.98
CA SER A 357 34.08 -21.90 -2.13
C SER A 357 33.67 -23.34 -1.82
N VAL A 358 32.89 -23.91 -2.73
CA VAL A 358 32.32 -25.25 -2.65
C VAL A 358 33.36 -26.26 -3.13
N ARG A 359 33.69 -27.24 -2.28
CA ARG A 359 34.67 -28.30 -2.60
C ARG A 359 34.20 -29.31 -3.65
N ASN A 360 32.89 -29.58 -3.72
CA ASN A 360 32.31 -30.55 -4.67
C ASN A 360 30.98 -30.02 -5.20
N LEU A 361 31.07 -29.19 -6.25
CA LEU A 361 29.91 -28.59 -6.91
C LEU A 361 29.03 -29.64 -7.60
N ASN A 362 29.64 -30.69 -8.15
CA ASN A 362 28.97 -31.77 -8.87
C ASN A 362 27.91 -32.48 -8.01
N ASN A 363 28.27 -32.81 -6.77
CA ASN A 363 27.36 -33.46 -5.84
C ASN A 363 26.16 -32.54 -5.49
N ILE A 364 26.40 -31.23 -5.37
CA ILE A 364 25.34 -30.26 -5.07
C ILE A 364 24.38 -30.11 -6.25
N TYR A 365 24.88 -29.95 -7.47
CA TYR A 365 24.03 -29.90 -8.66
C TYR A 365 23.22 -31.18 -8.85
N TYR A 366 23.87 -32.35 -8.67
CA TYR A 366 23.20 -33.64 -8.75
C TYR A 366 22.03 -33.76 -7.77
N GLN A 367 22.19 -33.30 -6.53
CA GLN A 367 21.11 -33.33 -5.54
C GLN A 367 19.98 -32.34 -5.87
N ILE A 368 20.31 -31.13 -6.33
CA ILE A 368 19.31 -30.10 -6.67
C ILE A 368 18.46 -30.52 -7.86
N PHE A 369 19.08 -31.08 -8.91
CA PHE A 369 18.37 -31.45 -10.14
C PHE A 369 17.50 -32.70 -9.99
N ARG A 370 17.60 -33.42 -8.86
CA ARG A 370 16.69 -34.53 -8.53
C ARG A 370 15.47 -34.09 -7.72
N LEU A 371 15.31 -32.81 -7.44
CA LEU A 371 14.14 -32.31 -6.70
C LEU A 371 12.88 -32.36 -7.59
N PRO A 372 11.84 -33.12 -7.20
CA PRO A 372 10.78 -33.55 -8.11
C PRO A 372 9.77 -32.45 -8.48
N THR A 373 9.72 -31.35 -7.74
CA THR A 373 8.75 -30.26 -7.94
C THR A 373 9.39 -28.90 -8.22
N LEU A 374 10.73 -28.84 -8.31
CA LEU A 374 11.46 -27.59 -8.39
C LEU A 374 11.33 -26.95 -9.78
N LYS A 375 10.72 -25.77 -9.85
CA LYS A 375 10.49 -25.02 -11.11
C LYS A 375 11.44 -23.85 -11.31
N TYR A 376 11.82 -23.17 -10.23
CA TYR A 376 12.77 -22.06 -10.22
C TYR A 376 13.96 -22.37 -9.34
N CYS A 377 15.17 -22.14 -9.85
CA CYS A 377 16.41 -22.31 -9.10
C CYS A 377 17.37 -21.14 -9.35
N LYS A 378 17.87 -20.51 -8.28
CA LYS A 378 18.95 -19.52 -8.34
C LYS A 378 20.14 -19.98 -7.51
N LEU A 379 21.30 -20.04 -8.13
CA LEU A 379 22.53 -20.57 -7.56
C LEU A 379 23.64 -19.52 -7.61
N SER A 380 24.25 -19.27 -6.45
CA SER A 380 25.45 -18.45 -6.27
C SER A 380 26.48 -19.25 -5.50
N LEU A 381 27.17 -20.16 -6.18
CA LEU A 381 28.12 -21.11 -5.60
C LEU A 381 29.52 -20.83 -6.17
N LYS A 382 30.46 -20.36 -5.34
CA LYS A 382 31.84 -20.14 -5.78
C LYS A 382 32.57 -21.48 -5.82
N GLU A 383 33.38 -21.74 -6.84
CA GLU A 383 34.10 -23.01 -6.99
C GLU A 383 35.48 -22.98 -6.32
N HIS A 384 35.95 -24.14 -5.86
CA HIS A 384 37.34 -24.37 -5.45
C HIS A 384 38.12 -24.94 -6.65
N VAL A 385 39.34 -24.46 -6.89
CA VAL A 385 40.24 -24.58 -8.06
C VAL A 385 40.39 -25.94 -8.78
N GLU A 386 39.76 -27.03 -8.35
CA GLU A 386 39.81 -28.34 -9.00
C GLU A 386 38.40 -28.85 -9.34
N SER A 387 37.91 -28.58 -10.56
CA SER A 387 36.65 -29.16 -11.05
C SER A 387 36.92 -30.48 -11.80
N GLN A 388 36.26 -31.56 -11.36
CA GLN A 388 36.11 -32.78 -12.15
C GLN A 388 34.87 -32.61 -13.04
N LEU A 389 34.90 -33.10 -14.28
CA LEU A 389 33.71 -33.07 -15.15
C LEU A 389 32.55 -33.84 -14.51
N LEU A 390 31.35 -33.22 -14.47
CA LEU A 390 30.12 -33.93 -14.19
C LEU A 390 29.91 -35.04 -15.25
N PRO A 391 29.43 -36.24 -14.87
CA PRO A 391 28.92 -37.19 -15.85
C PRO A 391 27.63 -36.64 -16.47
N MET A 392 27.42 -36.92 -17.76
CA MET A 392 26.14 -36.63 -18.42
C MET A 392 25.00 -37.38 -17.73
N ALA A 393 23.83 -36.75 -17.66
CA ALA A 393 22.65 -37.36 -17.05
C ALA A 393 22.24 -38.63 -17.81
N THR A 394 22.11 -39.77 -17.11
CA THR A 394 21.70 -41.04 -17.72
C THR A 394 20.20 -41.32 -17.56
N ASP A 395 19.58 -40.95 -16.42
CA ASP A 395 18.23 -41.44 -16.09
C ASP A 395 17.28 -40.43 -15.41
N THR A 396 17.78 -39.33 -14.82
CA THR A 396 16.94 -38.39 -14.03
C THR A 396 16.87 -37.01 -14.67
N ILE A 397 15.66 -36.65 -15.10
CA ILE A 397 15.34 -35.35 -15.71
C ILE A 397 14.71 -34.42 -14.67
N SER A 398 15.27 -33.22 -14.52
CA SER A 398 14.77 -32.18 -13.61
C SER A 398 13.57 -31.42 -14.21
N PRO A 399 12.56 -31.07 -13.39
CA PRO A 399 11.40 -30.28 -13.81
C PRO A 399 11.65 -28.77 -13.89
N ILE A 400 12.89 -28.30 -13.66
CA ILE A 400 13.25 -26.88 -13.62
C ILE A 400 12.97 -26.20 -14.96
N GLU A 401 12.25 -25.08 -14.89
CA GLU A 401 11.89 -24.25 -16.05
C GLU A 401 12.66 -22.93 -16.08
N HIS A 402 13.15 -22.46 -14.93
CA HIS A 402 13.94 -21.23 -14.80
C HIS A 402 15.16 -21.45 -13.92
N LEU A 403 16.35 -21.26 -14.50
CA LEU A 403 17.64 -21.42 -13.83
C LEU A 403 18.44 -20.11 -13.90
N VAL A 404 18.93 -19.65 -12.74
CA VAL A 404 19.80 -18.48 -12.61
C VAL A 404 21.11 -18.91 -11.96
N ILE A 405 22.23 -18.70 -12.63
CA ILE A 405 23.58 -19.02 -12.13
C ILE A 405 24.35 -17.70 -12.04
N THR A 406 24.77 -17.32 -10.84
CA THR A 406 25.47 -16.04 -10.61
C THR A 406 26.98 -16.18 -10.50
N ASN A 407 27.50 -17.39 -10.32
CA ASN A 407 28.94 -17.67 -10.36
C ASN A 407 29.46 -17.79 -11.79
N THR A 408 30.78 -17.70 -11.94
CA THR A 408 31.46 -18.10 -13.19
C THR A 408 31.21 -19.57 -13.45
N ILE A 409 30.81 -19.89 -14.67
CA ILE A 409 30.67 -21.26 -15.16
C ILE A 409 31.41 -21.38 -16.48
N TYR A 410 32.10 -22.51 -16.69
CA TYR A 410 32.73 -22.77 -17.97
C TYR A 410 31.74 -23.40 -18.97
N PHE A 411 31.96 -23.14 -20.26
CA PHE A 411 31.07 -23.61 -21.32
C PHE A 411 30.82 -25.13 -21.30
N TYR A 412 31.86 -25.95 -21.04
CA TYR A 412 31.72 -27.42 -20.97
C TYR A 412 30.88 -27.89 -19.77
N GLU A 413 30.92 -27.16 -18.65
CA GLU A 413 30.12 -27.44 -17.45
C GLU A 413 28.66 -27.11 -17.71
N LEU A 414 28.39 -25.98 -18.37
CA LEU A 414 27.05 -25.56 -18.74
C LEU A 414 26.34 -26.62 -19.59
N LEU A 415 27.02 -27.19 -20.61
CA LEU A 415 26.45 -28.27 -21.42
C LEU A 415 26.04 -29.48 -20.58
N THR A 416 26.86 -29.81 -19.59
CA THR A 416 26.57 -30.93 -18.70
C THR A 416 25.38 -30.62 -17.79
N LEU A 417 25.32 -29.42 -17.21
CA LEU A 417 24.17 -28.99 -16.38
C LEU A 417 22.86 -28.99 -17.18
N LEU A 418 22.90 -28.53 -18.42
CA LEU A 418 21.72 -28.48 -19.29
C LEU A 418 21.16 -29.85 -19.62
N SER A 419 22.00 -30.90 -19.65
CA SER A 419 21.52 -32.28 -19.81
C SER A 419 20.57 -32.73 -18.68
N TYR A 420 20.66 -32.12 -17.50
CA TYR A 420 19.78 -32.40 -16.38
C TYR A 420 18.46 -31.60 -16.41
N VAL A 421 18.38 -30.49 -17.17
CA VAL A 421 17.22 -29.56 -17.18
C VAL A 421 16.59 -29.41 -18.58
N PRO A 422 16.10 -30.49 -19.22
CA PRO A 422 15.56 -30.43 -20.58
C PRO A 422 14.26 -29.61 -20.73
N GLN A 423 13.57 -29.26 -19.62
CA GLN A 423 12.35 -28.42 -19.63
C GLN A 423 12.65 -26.92 -19.48
N LEU A 424 13.93 -26.53 -19.54
CA LEU A 424 14.36 -25.16 -19.28
C LEU A 424 13.81 -24.18 -20.32
N ARG A 425 13.06 -23.18 -19.84
CA ARG A 425 12.50 -22.08 -20.65
C ARG A 425 13.24 -20.77 -20.45
N ARG A 426 13.84 -20.56 -19.28
CA ARG A 426 14.56 -19.33 -18.92
C ARG A 426 15.90 -19.66 -18.30
N LEU A 427 16.97 -19.10 -18.87
CA LEU A 427 18.33 -19.26 -18.37
C LEU A 427 18.96 -17.89 -18.17
N SER A 428 19.55 -17.66 -16.99
CA SER A 428 20.34 -16.48 -16.70
C SER A 428 21.70 -16.87 -16.15
N ILE A 429 22.78 -16.42 -16.79
CA ILE A 429 24.16 -16.70 -16.39
C ILE A 429 24.90 -15.37 -16.26
N HIS A 430 25.41 -15.06 -15.07
CA HIS A 430 26.12 -13.79 -14.82
C HIS A 430 27.59 -13.78 -15.25
N CYS A 431 28.21 -14.94 -15.46
CA CYS A 431 29.57 -15.00 -15.96
C CYS A 431 29.78 -16.36 -16.64
N LEU A 432 29.84 -16.36 -17.97
CA LEU A 432 30.20 -17.54 -18.77
C LEU A 432 31.61 -17.36 -19.32
N ASP A 433 32.47 -18.37 -19.13
CA ASP A 433 33.87 -18.37 -19.56
C ASP A 433 34.21 -19.63 -20.40
N GLY A 434 35.23 -19.55 -21.24
CA GLY A 434 35.73 -20.63 -22.08
C GLY A 434 35.26 -20.62 -23.54
N SER A 435 35.96 -21.43 -24.36
CA SER A 435 35.87 -21.43 -25.82
C SER A 435 34.64 -22.17 -26.38
N GLN A 436 34.10 -21.61 -27.46
CA GLN A 436 32.73 -21.81 -27.95
C GLN A 436 32.45 -23.09 -28.78
N SER A 437 33.24 -24.16 -28.65
CA SER A 437 33.04 -25.32 -29.50
C SER A 437 31.83 -26.16 -29.06
N MET A 438 30.73 -26.03 -29.82
CA MET A 438 29.48 -26.82 -29.81
C MET A 438 28.36 -26.40 -28.84
N PHE A 439 27.52 -25.45 -29.25
CA PHE A 439 26.08 -25.51 -28.92
C PHE A 439 25.48 -26.70 -29.68
N LYS A 440 25.03 -27.75 -29.00
CA LYS A 440 24.28 -28.85 -29.62
C LYS A 440 22.97 -29.11 -28.87
N ASN A 441 21.86 -29.13 -29.61
CA ASN A 441 20.52 -29.70 -29.34
C ASN A 441 19.80 -29.42 -28.00
N LEU A 442 20.37 -28.68 -27.05
CA LEU A 442 19.85 -28.58 -25.68
C LEU A 442 18.92 -27.37 -25.40
N PHE A 443 18.68 -26.50 -26.38
CA PHE A 443 18.00 -25.20 -26.15
C PHE A 443 16.71 -24.97 -26.93
N HIS A 444 16.16 -25.99 -27.61
CA HIS A 444 14.97 -25.77 -28.45
C HIS A 444 13.76 -25.23 -27.69
N GLN A 445 13.65 -25.49 -26.38
CA GLN A 445 12.55 -24.99 -25.54
C GLN A 445 12.84 -23.63 -24.87
N LEU A 446 14.06 -23.11 -25.01
CA LEU A 446 14.47 -21.88 -24.35
C LEU A 446 13.78 -20.67 -24.99
N GLN A 447 13.13 -19.86 -24.15
CA GLN A 447 12.37 -18.67 -24.54
C GLN A 447 13.10 -17.38 -24.14
N VAL A 448 13.82 -17.42 -23.02
CA VAL A 448 14.57 -16.28 -22.47
C VAL A 448 15.99 -16.71 -22.15
N LEU A 449 16.96 -15.98 -22.69
CA LEU A 449 18.37 -16.17 -22.43
C LEU A 449 18.98 -14.86 -21.96
N HIS A 450 19.53 -14.86 -20.76
CA HIS A 450 20.37 -13.79 -20.24
C HIS A 450 21.78 -14.32 -20.01
N ILE A 451 22.78 -13.75 -20.69
CA ILE A 451 24.18 -14.15 -20.54
C ILE A 451 25.03 -12.91 -20.37
N SER A 452 25.86 -12.92 -19.32
CA SER A 452 26.98 -12.00 -19.17
C SER A 452 28.30 -12.77 -19.33
N THR A 453 29.21 -12.29 -20.16
CA THR A 453 30.54 -12.89 -20.40
C THR A 453 31.66 -11.86 -20.28
N SER A 454 32.89 -12.33 -20.16
CA SER A 454 34.09 -11.48 -20.10
C SER A 454 35.29 -12.14 -20.76
N TYR A 455 36.28 -11.32 -21.15
CA TYR A 455 37.60 -11.71 -21.67
C TYR A 455 37.67 -12.40 -23.05
N ASP A 456 36.71 -13.25 -23.43
CA ASP A 456 36.73 -13.95 -24.71
C ASP A 456 35.97 -13.18 -25.82
N GLU A 457 36.72 -12.59 -26.75
CA GLU A 457 36.19 -11.79 -27.85
C GLU A 457 35.36 -12.61 -28.85
N THR A 458 35.44 -13.95 -28.83
CA THR A 458 34.62 -14.80 -29.72
C THR A 458 33.12 -14.60 -29.46
N TYR A 459 32.71 -14.14 -28.27
CA TYR A 459 31.31 -13.83 -27.95
C TYR A 459 30.77 -12.58 -28.68
N LEU A 460 31.65 -11.75 -29.27
CA LEU A 460 31.27 -10.58 -30.07
C LEU A 460 31.02 -10.92 -31.55
N ASN A 461 31.01 -12.20 -31.93
CA ASN A 461 30.72 -12.64 -33.30
C ASN A 461 29.20 -12.79 -33.53
N ALA A 462 28.57 -11.79 -34.16
CA ALA A 462 27.12 -11.81 -34.39
C ALA A 462 26.69 -12.98 -35.28
N SER A 463 27.40 -13.24 -36.39
CA SER A 463 27.08 -14.32 -37.33
C SER A 463 27.07 -15.70 -36.67
N GLN A 464 27.92 -15.90 -35.68
CA GLN A 464 27.97 -17.15 -34.92
C GLN A 464 26.74 -17.30 -34.02
N TRP A 465 26.33 -16.22 -33.32
CA TRP A 465 25.09 -16.20 -32.55
C TRP A 465 23.85 -16.41 -33.43
N GLU A 466 23.77 -15.77 -34.59
CA GLU A 466 22.66 -15.97 -35.54
C GLU A 466 22.51 -17.45 -35.90
N LYS A 467 23.61 -18.11 -36.27
CA LYS A 467 23.63 -19.55 -36.59
C LYS A 467 23.16 -20.39 -35.42
N TRP A 468 23.59 -20.09 -34.20
CA TRP A 468 23.17 -20.85 -33.03
C TRP A 468 21.71 -20.66 -32.67
N ILE A 469 21.21 -19.43 -32.72
CA ILE A 469 19.82 -19.13 -32.39
C ILE A 469 18.89 -19.81 -33.40
N LEU A 470 19.22 -19.73 -34.69
CA LEU A 470 18.44 -20.40 -35.75
C LEU A 470 18.49 -21.93 -35.65
N SER A 471 19.66 -22.50 -35.35
CA SER A 471 19.85 -23.96 -35.35
C SER A 471 19.36 -24.62 -34.06
N TYR A 472 19.47 -23.96 -32.92
CA TYR A 472 19.32 -24.59 -31.61
C TYR A 472 18.36 -23.89 -30.64
N MET A 473 17.94 -22.64 -30.90
CA MET A 473 17.09 -21.83 -29.99
C MET A 473 15.86 -21.26 -30.71
N SER A 474 15.16 -22.10 -31.45
CA SER A 474 14.05 -21.69 -32.33
C SER A 474 12.90 -20.96 -31.61
N ASN A 475 12.72 -21.18 -30.31
CA ASN A 475 11.69 -20.54 -29.48
C ASN A 475 12.19 -19.30 -28.71
N LEU A 476 13.42 -18.84 -28.95
CA LEU A 476 14.00 -17.71 -28.25
C LEU A 476 13.32 -16.41 -28.69
N HIS A 477 12.74 -15.69 -27.73
CA HIS A 477 12.08 -14.41 -27.97
C HIS A 477 12.74 -13.26 -27.22
N ILE A 478 13.47 -13.55 -26.14
CA ILE A 478 14.23 -12.57 -25.37
C ILE A 478 15.68 -13.03 -25.30
N PHE A 479 16.57 -12.22 -25.87
CA PHE A 479 18.02 -12.39 -25.79
C PHE A 479 18.61 -11.16 -25.12
N ASP A 480 19.11 -11.35 -23.90
CA ASP A 480 19.79 -10.35 -23.09
C ASP A 480 21.26 -10.76 -22.98
N PHE A 481 22.15 -9.93 -23.50
CA PHE A 481 23.57 -10.24 -23.62
C PHE A 481 24.41 -9.08 -23.12
N GLN A 482 25.40 -9.38 -22.30
CA GLN A 482 26.35 -8.43 -21.75
C GLN A 482 27.77 -8.97 -21.89
N TYR A 483 28.66 -8.20 -22.48
CA TYR A 483 30.08 -8.51 -22.59
C TYR A 483 30.88 -7.41 -21.90
N ILE A 484 31.75 -7.80 -20.96
CA ILE A 484 32.59 -6.87 -20.19
C ILE A 484 34.06 -7.20 -20.45
N ASN A 485 34.84 -6.21 -20.87
CA ASN A 485 36.29 -6.36 -21.04
C ASN A 485 37.07 -5.21 -20.38
N SER A 486 38.28 -5.50 -19.92
CA SER A 486 39.25 -4.51 -19.42
C SER A 486 40.15 -4.08 -20.57
N ILE A 487 40.26 -2.79 -20.82
CA ILE A 487 41.10 -2.22 -21.89
C ILE A 487 42.13 -1.24 -21.30
N GLN A 488 43.27 -1.10 -21.97
CA GLN A 488 44.37 -0.26 -21.47
C GLN A 488 44.16 1.24 -21.73
N ASN A 489 43.35 1.63 -22.73
CA ASN A 489 42.97 3.02 -23.04
C ASN A 489 41.61 3.06 -23.78
N ALA A 490 40.56 3.63 -23.19
CA ALA A 490 39.25 3.81 -23.83
C ALA A 490 39.23 4.90 -24.92
N ALA A 491 40.15 5.86 -24.85
CA ALA A 491 40.16 7.04 -25.71
C ALA A 491 40.94 6.89 -27.03
N SER A 492 41.35 5.68 -27.42
CA SER A 492 41.97 5.45 -28.73
C SER A 492 40.90 5.24 -29.81
N ASP A 493 41.02 5.95 -30.93
CA ASP A 493 40.12 5.81 -32.09
C ASP A 493 39.98 4.35 -32.56
N ASN A 494 41.06 3.56 -32.43
CA ASN A 494 41.07 2.14 -32.77
C ASN A 494 40.06 1.32 -31.95
N ASN A 495 39.88 1.61 -30.66
CA ASN A 495 38.95 0.85 -29.82
C ASN A 495 37.49 1.18 -30.15
N GLN A 496 37.18 2.44 -30.47
CA GLN A 496 35.84 2.82 -30.91
C GLN A 496 35.47 2.15 -32.24
N LEU A 497 36.39 2.18 -33.23
CA LEU A 497 36.21 1.53 -34.53
C LEU A 497 35.90 0.03 -34.41
N ILE A 498 36.58 -0.68 -33.50
CA ILE A 498 36.35 -2.12 -33.26
C ILE A 498 34.90 -2.37 -32.79
N TYR A 499 34.42 -1.65 -31.76
CA TYR A 499 33.07 -1.87 -31.24
C TYR A 499 31.97 -1.31 -32.15
N ASP A 500 32.26 -0.30 -32.97
CA ASP A 500 31.37 0.16 -34.04
C ASP A 500 31.17 -0.92 -35.11
N ASP A 501 32.24 -1.61 -35.50
CA ASP A 501 32.16 -2.74 -36.43
C ASP A 501 31.43 -3.94 -35.81
N VAL A 502 31.57 -4.17 -34.51
CA VAL A 502 30.77 -5.17 -33.78
C VAL A 502 29.28 -4.79 -33.81
N ILE A 503 28.90 -3.55 -33.52
CA ILE A 503 27.49 -3.09 -33.60
C ILE A 503 26.93 -3.32 -35.00
N LYS A 504 27.68 -3.02 -36.06
CA LYS A 504 27.24 -3.25 -37.45
C LYS A 504 26.91 -4.72 -37.70
N GLN A 505 27.71 -5.65 -37.16
CA GLN A 505 27.43 -7.08 -37.27
C GLN A 505 26.13 -7.48 -36.55
N PHE A 506 25.83 -6.88 -35.39
CA PHE A 506 24.58 -7.07 -34.65
C PHE A 506 23.39 -6.24 -35.16
N SER A 507 23.53 -5.59 -36.33
CA SER A 507 22.49 -4.75 -36.96
C SER A 507 21.85 -5.37 -38.20
N SER A 508 22.10 -6.67 -38.46
CA SER A 508 21.52 -7.39 -39.60
C SER A 508 19.97 -7.45 -39.54
N LEU A 509 19.35 -7.85 -40.66
CA LEU A 509 17.89 -8.10 -40.74
C LEU A 509 17.43 -9.09 -39.67
N PHE A 510 18.23 -10.11 -39.35
CA PHE A 510 17.91 -11.11 -38.33
C PHE A 510 17.66 -10.50 -36.94
N TRP A 511 18.53 -9.58 -36.50
CA TRP A 511 18.46 -8.93 -35.19
C TRP A 511 17.33 -7.89 -35.14
N SER A 512 17.22 -7.09 -36.20
CA SER A 512 16.23 -6.02 -36.29
C SER A 512 14.79 -6.54 -36.38
N GLU A 513 14.52 -7.62 -37.12
CA GLU A 513 13.19 -8.27 -37.16
C GLU A 513 12.76 -8.80 -35.78
N ARG A 514 13.72 -9.30 -34.99
CA ARG A 514 13.50 -9.78 -33.61
C ARG A 514 13.48 -8.66 -32.58
N LYS A 515 13.73 -7.41 -33.00
CA LYS A 515 13.81 -6.22 -32.14
C LYS A 515 14.85 -6.36 -31.02
N TRP A 516 15.96 -7.04 -31.31
CA TRP A 516 17.11 -7.13 -30.41
C TRP A 516 18.14 -6.09 -30.84
N PHE A 517 18.46 -5.17 -29.95
CA PHE A 517 19.35 -4.04 -30.21
C PHE A 517 20.51 -4.07 -29.23
N PHE A 518 21.64 -3.52 -29.63
CA PHE A 518 22.88 -3.56 -28.87
C PHE A 518 23.55 -2.20 -28.86
N ALA A 519 24.20 -1.88 -27.75
CA ALA A 519 25.03 -0.70 -27.60
C ALA A 519 26.30 -1.06 -26.83
N TYR A 520 27.28 -0.16 -26.86
CA TYR A 520 28.42 -0.25 -25.97
C TYR A 520 28.65 1.07 -25.23
N HIS A 521 29.32 0.99 -24.09
CA HIS A 521 29.75 2.16 -23.33
C HIS A 521 31.12 1.89 -22.70
N PHE A 522 31.95 2.94 -22.63
CA PHE A 522 33.23 2.89 -21.94
C PHE A 522 33.08 3.56 -20.57
N TYR A 523 33.57 2.90 -19.52
CA TYR A 523 33.60 3.44 -18.17
C TYR A 523 34.91 3.10 -17.47
N ARG A 524 35.30 3.89 -16.47
CA ARG A 524 36.56 3.71 -15.74
C ARG A 524 36.32 3.15 -14.35
N LYS A 525 37.05 2.10 -13.96
CA LYS A 525 37.00 1.48 -12.63
C LYS A 525 38.41 1.12 -12.16
N GLU A 526 38.78 1.49 -10.94
CA GLU A 526 40.07 1.12 -10.30
C GLU A 526 41.30 1.32 -11.21
N TYR A 527 41.39 2.49 -11.85
CA TYR A 527 42.49 2.92 -12.74
C TYR A 527 42.59 2.22 -14.10
N ARG A 528 41.70 1.28 -14.43
CA ARG A 528 41.59 0.70 -15.78
C ARG A 528 40.32 1.17 -16.48
N ASP A 529 40.40 1.26 -17.80
CA ASP A 529 39.25 1.51 -18.63
C ASP A 529 38.54 0.18 -18.91
N HIS A 530 37.22 0.20 -18.91
CA HIS A 530 36.39 -0.95 -19.18
C HIS A 530 35.44 -0.61 -20.31
N VAL A 531 35.12 -1.63 -21.10
CA VAL A 531 34.06 -1.56 -22.11
C VAL A 531 32.99 -2.56 -21.73
N ILE A 532 31.75 -2.10 -21.80
CA ILE A 532 30.56 -2.93 -21.70
C ILE A 532 29.84 -2.86 -23.04
N PHE A 533 29.73 -4.00 -23.72
CA PHE A 533 28.82 -4.20 -24.84
C PHE A 533 27.59 -4.90 -24.29
N TYR A 534 26.40 -4.40 -24.58
CA TYR A 534 25.18 -4.91 -23.96
C TYR A 534 23.98 -4.77 -24.89
N SER A 535 23.01 -5.67 -24.76
CA SER A 535 21.70 -5.48 -25.37
C SER A 535 20.98 -4.32 -24.73
N THR A 536 20.48 -3.38 -25.54
CA THR A 536 19.68 -2.26 -25.05
C THR A 536 18.26 -2.75 -24.77
N ASP A 537 17.88 -2.67 -23.50
CA ASP A 537 16.67 -3.22 -22.87
C ASP A 537 15.65 -3.95 -23.80
N PRO A 538 15.67 -5.30 -23.81
CA PRO A 538 14.74 -6.13 -24.57
C PRO A 538 13.29 -6.14 -24.04
N TYR A 539 12.98 -5.38 -22.97
CA TYR A 539 11.62 -5.21 -22.43
C TYR A 539 11.02 -3.83 -22.78
N ARG A 540 10.64 -3.65 -24.05
CA ARG A 540 9.86 -2.49 -24.56
C ARG A 540 10.48 -1.11 -24.22
N ARG A 541 11.41 -0.62 -25.03
CA ARG A 541 11.46 0.80 -25.45
C ARG A 541 12.37 0.96 -26.67
N LYS A 542 11.80 1.35 -27.81
CA LYS A 542 12.57 1.76 -29.00
C LYS A 542 13.22 3.12 -28.72
N GLN A 543 14.35 3.14 -28.00
CA GLN A 543 15.11 4.34 -27.68
C GLN A 543 16.22 4.57 -28.71
N TYR A 544 16.32 5.80 -29.23
CA TYR A 544 17.39 6.25 -30.12
C TYR A 544 18.14 7.43 -29.48
N THR A 545 19.46 7.37 -29.40
CA THR A 545 20.28 8.38 -28.72
C THR A 545 21.16 9.14 -29.73
N LEU A 546 21.05 10.47 -29.76
CA LEU A 546 21.89 11.36 -30.56
C LEU A 546 23.08 11.85 -29.73
N TYR A 547 24.30 11.56 -30.19
CA TYR A 547 25.55 11.94 -29.54
C TYR A 547 26.21 13.17 -30.19
N LYS A 548 27.08 13.84 -29.41
CA LYS A 548 27.96 14.89 -29.92
C LYS A 548 29.00 14.27 -30.88
N PRO A 549 29.12 14.73 -32.13
CA PRO A 549 30.17 14.23 -33.01
C PRO A 549 31.55 14.64 -32.47
N LEU A 550 32.39 13.65 -32.18
CA LEU A 550 33.83 13.86 -32.01
C LEU A 550 34.37 14.13 -33.43
N ASP A 551 34.87 15.35 -33.63
CA ASP A 551 35.45 15.90 -34.85
C ASP A 551 34.54 16.40 -36.00
N LYS A 552 34.78 17.68 -36.36
CA LYS A 552 34.13 18.45 -37.44
C LYS A 552 34.40 17.92 -38.86
N LYS A 553 34.99 16.73 -39.05
CA LYS A 553 35.47 16.30 -40.38
C LYS A 553 34.81 15.08 -41.00
N ILE A 554 33.92 14.36 -40.31
CA ILE A 554 33.22 13.22 -40.93
C ILE A 554 31.77 13.19 -40.45
N CYS A 555 30.89 13.89 -41.16
CA CYS A 555 29.48 13.50 -41.20
C CYS A 555 29.35 12.51 -42.36
N PRO A 556 29.32 11.19 -42.13
CA PRO A 556 28.95 10.28 -43.20
C PRO A 556 27.47 10.52 -43.51
N ARG A 557 27.16 10.79 -44.78
CA ARG A 557 25.79 10.82 -45.30
C ARG A 557 25.21 9.39 -45.24
N HIS A 558 24.88 8.89 -44.06
CA HIS A 558 24.10 7.67 -43.91
C HIS A 558 22.64 8.06 -43.64
N GLN A 559 21.78 7.85 -44.64
CA GLN A 559 20.34 7.73 -44.41
C GLN A 559 20.13 6.41 -43.67
N GLU A 560 19.84 6.46 -42.37
CA GLU A 560 19.41 5.29 -41.63
C GLU A 560 17.99 4.91 -42.07
N THR A 561 17.80 3.68 -42.52
CA THR A 561 16.62 3.23 -43.25
C THR A 561 15.41 2.87 -42.37
N ASN A 562 15.40 3.15 -41.07
CA ASN A 562 14.33 2.69 -40.18
C ASN A 562 13.96 3.64 -39.01
N VAL A 563 13.84 4.93 -39.33
CA VAL A 563 13.54 6.01 -38.37
C VAL A 563 12.07 5.97 -37.86
N ASP A 564 11.16 5.34 -38.62
CA ASP A 564 9.71 5.29 -38.31
C ASP A 564 9.33 4.40 -37.12
N VAL A 565 10.30 3.65 -36.57
CA VAL A 565 10.08 2.64 -35.53
C VAL A 565 10.46 3.18 -34.14
N VAL A 566 11.03 4.38 -34.03
CA VAL A 566 11.54 4.94 -32.76
C VAL A 566 10.43 5.64 -31.96
N ASN A 567 10.24 5.21 -30.70
CA ASN A 567 9.23 5.76 -29.80
C ASN A 567 9.83 6.67 -28.72
N HIS A 568 11.13 6.51 -28.44
CA HIS A 568 11.87 7.32 -27.47
C HIS A 568 13.14 7.90 -28.10
N ILE A 569 13.39 9.20 -27.94
CA ILE A 569 14.59 9.86 -28.48
C ILE A 569 15.34 10.54 -27.34
N ASP A 570 16.64 10.32 -27.21
CA ASP A 570 17.53 11.01 -26.27
C ASP A 570 18.52 11.90 -27.02
N ILE A 571 18.51 13.20 -26.79
CA ILE A 571 19.36 14.18 -27.47
C ILE A 571 20.41 14.69 -26.49
N GLN A 572 21.68 14.35 -26.73
CA GLN A 572 22.78 14.70 -25.84
C GLN A 572 23.50 15.97 -26.29
N GLY A 573 22.92 17.13 -25.94
CA GLY A 573 23.48 18.46 -26.14
C GLY A 573 23.15 19.10 -27.50
N GLU A 574 23.35 20.41 -27.60
CA GLU A 574 22.93 21.23 -28.75
C GLU A 574 23.61 20.81 -30.08
N GLN A 575 24.88 20.36 -30.02
CA GLN A 575 25.61 19.93 -31.22
C GLN A 575 25.08 18.62 -31.81
N ALA A 576 24.64 17.67 -30.97
CA ALA A 576 24.02 16.42 -31.41
C ALA A 576 22.70 16.67 -32.14
N MET A 577 21.95 17.67 -31.66
CA MET A 577 20.71 18.14 -32.27
C MET A 577 20.99 18.76 -33.66
N MET A 578 22.06 19.55 -33.79
CA MET A 578 22.45 20.20 -35.05
C MET A 578 22.97 19.22 -36.11
N SER A 579 23.59 18.11 -35.71
CA SER A 579 24.12 17.09 -36.62
C SER A 579 23.07 16.09 -37.09
N CYS A 580 21.84 16.13 -36.57
CA CYS A 580 20.80 15.18 -36.94
C CYS A 580 20.21 15.47 -38.34
N ILE A 581 20.26 14.48 -39.22
CA ILE A 581 19.74 14.56 -40.60
C ILE A 581 18.40 13.80 -40.74
N ASN A 582 18.05 12.98 -39.75
CA ASN A 582 16.88 12.09 -39.78
C ASN A 582 15.64 12.77 -39.16
N TYR A 583 14.46 12.52 -39.74
CA TYR A 583 13.16 12.92 -39.19
C TYR A 583 12.40 11.71 -38.63
N PHE A 584 12.07 11.76 -37.35
CA PHE A 584 11.33 10.74 -36.63
C PHE A 584 9.83 11.09 -36.58
N SER A 585 9.02 10.28 -37.27
CA SER A 585 7.60 10.51 -37.49
C SER A 585 6.72 10.20 -36.26
N ASN A 586 7.09 9.21 -35.44
CA ASN A 586 6.25 8.66 -34.36
C ASN A 586 6.83 8.65 -32.91
N PRO A 587 7.72 9.55 -32.49
CA PRO A 587 8.22 9.53 -31.12
C PRO A 587 7.15 9.95 -30.10
N THR A 588 7.01 9.17 -29.03
CA THR A 588 6.11 9.46 -27.91
C THR A 588 6.84 10.00 -26.67
N GLU A 589 8.14 9.70 -26.55
CA GLU A 589 8.99 10.09 -25.41
C GLU A 589 10.25 10.85 -25.90
N LEU A 590 10.58 12.01 -25.30
CA LEU A 590 11.80 12.77 -25.60
C LEU A 590 12.65 12.97 -24.33
N THR A 591 13.95 12.70 -24.40
CA THR A 591 14.96 13.08 -23.40
C THR A 591 15.89 14.14 -23.99
N LEU A 592 16.14 15.22 -23.25
CA LEU A 592 17.20 16.18 -23.53
C LEU A 592 18.24 16.06 -22.42
N SER A 593 19.49 15.77 -22.78
CA SER A 593 20.60 15.57 -21.84
C SER A 593 21.77 16.51 -22.19
N ASN A 594 22.65 16.83 -21.24
CA ASN A 594 23.79 17.77 -21.40
C ASN A 594 23.37 19.26 -21.57
N SER A 595 24.29 20.14 -21.98
CA SER A 595 24.09 21.60 -21.94
C SER A 595 23.58 22.20 -23.26
N PHE A 596 22.69 23.20 -23.17
CA PHE A 596 22.02 23.89 -24.29
C PHE A 596 22.16 25.43 -24.16
N TYR A 597 23.40 25.93 -24.15
CA TYR A 597 23.73 27.30 -23.72
C TYR A 597 23.35 28.44 -24.71
N GLU A 598 23.28 28.22 -26.03
CA GLU A 598 23.41 29.34 -26.97
C GLU A 598 22.13 29.87 -27.66
N SER A 599 20.96 29.21 -27.60
CA SER A 599 19.86 29.59 -28.50
C SER A 599 18.51 29.97 -27.86
N ARG A 600 18.11 31.24 -28.00
CA ARG A 600 16.75 31.75 -27.66
C ARG A 600 15.69 31.43 -28.73
N ILE A 601 16.10 31.10 -29.96
CA ILE A 601 15.21 31.07 -31.14
C ILE A 601 15.23 29.72 -31.90
N TRP A 602 16.20 28.83 -31.62
CA TRP A 602 16.50 27.69 -32.50
C TRP A 602 15.85 26.35 -32.13
N LEU A 603 15.57 26.10 -30.85
CA LEU A 603 14.98 24.84 -30.37
C LEU A 603 13.73 24.42 -31.15
N ARG A 604 12.81 25.36 -31.43
CA ARG A 604 11.58 25.10 -32.19
C ARG A 604 11.87 24.65 -33.64
N VAL A 605 12.79 25.33 -34.31
CA VAL A 605 13.05 25.13 -35.74
C VAL A 605 13.75 23.80 -35.95
N ILE A 606 14.70 23.45 -35.07
CA ILE A 606 15.47 22.22 -35.19
C ILE A 606 14.67 21.02 -34.67
N LEU A 607 13.98 21.11 -33.53
CA LEU A 607 13.18 19.99 -33.05
C LEU A 607 12.04 19.64 -34.01
N ASN A 608 11.38 20.61 -34.66
CA ASN A 608 10.39 20.29 -35.71
C ASN A 608 11.00 19.66 -36.97
N ARG A 609 12.30 19.83 -37.21
CA ARG A 609 13.04 19.14 -38.29
C ARG A 609 13.43 17.71 -37.91
N ILE A 610 13.47 17.38 -36.62
CA ILE A 610 13.90 16.07 -36.12
C ILE A 610 12.68 15.24 -35.71
N ILE A 611 11.66 15.80 -35.06
CA ILE A 611 10.57 15.03 -34.45
C ILE A 611 9.19 15.69 -34.61
N SER A 612 8.14 14.87 -34.60
CA SER A 612 6.76 15.34 -34.48
C SER A 612 6.39 15.69 -33.04
N LEU A 613 6.53 16.97 -32.66
CA LEU A 613 6.30 17.45 -31.28
C LEU A 613 4.87 17.24 -30.75
N LYS A 614 3.87 17.13 -31.64
CA LYS A 614 2.47 16.93 -31.24
C LYS A 614 2.17 15.55 -30.68
N GLN A 615 3.01 14.54 -30.95
CA GLN A 615 2.78 13.16 -30.51
C GLN A 615 3.47 12.83 -29.17
N LEU A 616 4.29 13.75 -28.65
CA LEU A 616 4.98 13.55 -27.39
C LEU A 616 4.00 13.52 -26.23
N THR A 617 4.01 12.41 -25.50
CA THR A 617 3.24 12.20 -24.26
C THR A 617 4.12 12.27 -23.02
N LYS A 618 5.45 12.14 -23.19
CA LYS A 618 6.42 12.19 -22.11
C LYS A 618 7.68 12.97 -22.49
N LEU A 619 8.13 13.82 -21.58
CA LEU A 619 9.33 14.65 -21.73
C LEU A 619 10.25 14.47 -20.52
N ILE A 620 11.54 14.29 -20.78
CA ILE A 620 12.60 14.16 -19.78
C ILE A 620 13.66 15.23 -20.06
N ILE A 621 14.01 16.02 -19.07
CA ILE A 621 15.06 17.05 -19.17
C ILE A 621 16.12 16.74 -18.12
N ASN A 622 17.30 16.35 -18.58
CA ASN A 622 18.47 15.95 -17.79
C ASN A 622 19.68 16.82 -18.16
N CYS A 623 19.51 18.13 -18.02
CA CYS A 623 20.48 19.13 -18.44
C CYS A 623 21.14 19.76 -17.22
N THR A 624 22.45 20.03 -17.27
CA THR A 624 23.16 20.70 -16.16
C THR A 624 22.66 22.13 -15.96
N ASP A 625 22.45 22.85 -17.07
CA ASP A 625 21.88 24.20 -17.12
C ASP A 625 20.83 24.28 -18.23
N PHE A 626 19.56 24.47 -17.85
CA PHE A 626 18.45 24.65 -18.78
C PHE A 626 17.63 25.88 -18.38
N ARG A 627 17.47 26.84 -19.31
CA ARG A 627 16.79 28.09 -18.97
C ARG A 627 15.27 27.90 -18.90
N PHE A 628 14.63 28.61 -17.97
CA PHE A 628 13.18 28.47 -17.76
C PHE A 628 12.34 28.99 -18.94
N ASP A 629 12.79 30.03 -19.65
CA ASP A 629 12.12 30.54 -20.86
C ASP A 629 12.15 29.54 -22.02
N GLN A 630 13.27 28.82 -22.20
CA GLN A 630 13.38 27.73 -23.18
C GLN A 630 12.43 26.58 -22.83
N PHE A 631 12.30 26.27 -21.54
CA PHE A 631 11.38 25.27 -21.03
C PHE A 631 9.91 25.60 -21.32
N ILE A 632 9.45 26.82 -21.02
CA ILE A 632 8.08 27.27 -21.31
C ILE A 632 7.81 27.21 -22.82
N ASN A 633 8.75 27.66 -23.64
CA ASN A 633 8.61 27.59 -25.09
C ASN A 633 8.52 26.15 -25.61
N LEU A 634 9.26 25.21 -25.01
CA LEU A 634 9.18 23.79 -25.38
C LEU A 634 7.82 23.18 -25.04
N LEU A 635 7.29 23.46 -23.84
CA LEU A 635 5.97 23.00 -23.43
C LEU A 635 4.85 23.56 -24.31
N ARG A 636 4.97 24.83 -24.74
CA ARG A 636 4.03 25.44 -25.70
C ARG A 636 3.95 24.67 -27.02
N LEU A 637 5.03 24.01 -27.42
CA LEU A 637 5.11 23.24 -28.67
C LEU A 637 4.68 21.78 -28.52
N THR A 638 4.46 21.32 -27.28
CA THR A 638 4.22 19.92 -26.93
C THR A 638 2.94 19.78 -26.09
N PRO A 639 1.76 20.07 -26.67
CA PRO A 639 0.51 20.21 -25.92
C PRO A 639 -0.01 18.91 -25.27
N ASN A 640 0.43 17.75 -25.77
CA ASN A 640 -0.07 16.43 -25.37
C ASN A 640 0.80 15.72 -24.32
N ILE A 641 1.74 16.43 -23.68
CA ILE A 641 2.55 15.85 -22.61
C ILE A 641 1.69 15.61 -21.37
N HIS A 642 1.66 14.35 -20.92
CA HIS A 642 1.04 13.94 -19.65
C HIS A 642 2.07 13.69 -18.55
N THR A 643 3.28 13.25 -18.92
CA THR A 643 4.37 12.95 -17.96
C THR A 643 5.60 13.81 -18.20
N LEU A 644 6.05 14.52 -17.18
CA LEU A 644 7.25 15.36 -17.22
C LEU A 644 8.27 14.89 -16.18
N ILE A 645 9.53 14.69 -16.57
CA ILE A 645 10.63 14.35 -15.67
C ILE A 645 11.74 15.41 -15.78
N LEU A 646 12.11 16.03 -14.67
CA LEU A 646 13.16 17.05 -14.57
C LEU A 646 14.29 16.52 -13.69
N ASP A 647 15.51 16.50 -14.21
CA ASP A 647 16.73 16.04 -13.57
C ASP A 647 17.85 17.07 -13.81
N CYS A 648 17.64 18.32 -13.40
CA CYS A 648 18.54 19.44 -13.70
C CYS A 648 19.26 19.93 -12.43
N GLN A 649 20.53 20.31 -12.51
CA GLN A 649 21.25 20.85 -11.34
C GLN A 649 20.84 22.31 -11.03
N SER A 650 20.67 23.13 -12.06
CA SER A 650 20.25 24.54 -11.95
C SER A 650 19.33 24.94 -13.10
N ILE A 651 18.16 25.48 -12.77
CA ILE A 651 17.42 26.33 -13.69
C ILE A 651 17.81 27.76 -13.33
N ASN A 652 18.74 28.33 -14.09
CA ASN A 652 19.18 29.70 -13.87
C ASN A 652 18.06 30.68 -14.22
N TYR A 653 17.54 31.36 -13.20
CA TYR A 653 16.66 32.53 -13.35
C TYR A 653 17.54 33.75 -13.55
N ILE A 654 17.86 34.04 -14.80
CA ILE A 654 18.30 35.39 -15.14
C ILE A 654 17.00 36.18 -15.28
N ASP A 655 16.83 37.14 -14.39
CA ASP A 655 15.72 38.09 -14.26
C ASP A 655 14.59 37.69 -13.30
N THR A 656 14.85 38.04 -12.03
CA THR A 656 13.82 38.32 -11.02
C THR A 656 12.90 39.44 -11.52
N VAL A 657 11.69 39.06 -11.92
CA VAL A 657 10.37 39.73 -11.72
C VAL A 657 9.43 39.21 -12.82
N SER A 658 8.35 38.54 -12.40
CA SER A 658 7.13 38.27 -13.16
C SER A 658 7.15 37.36 -14.41
N ILE A 659 7.78 36.17 -14.38
CA ILE A 659 7.59 35.17 -15.47
C ILE A 659 6.16 34.59 -15.47
N ASP A 660 5.57 34.42 -14.30
CA ASP A 660 4.17 34.03 -14.08
C ASP A 660 3.16 34.97 -14.75
N HIS A 661 3.53 36.23 -14.95
CA HIS A 661 2.72 37.23 -15.67
C HIS A 661 2.97 37.29 -17.18
N THR A 662 3.87 36.46 -17.73
CA THR A 662 4.09 36.44 -19.18
C THR A 662 2.96 35.71 -19.90
N ASP A 663 2.57 36.22 -21.08
CA ASP A 663 1.55 35.60 -21.93
C ASP A 663 1.88 34.14 -22.24
N ASN A 664 3.17 33.81 -22.40
CA ASN A 664 3.63 32.45 -22.66
C ASN A 664 3.40 31.52 -21.46
N PHE A 665 3.63 31.99 -20.23
CA PHE A 665 3.38 31.21 -19.02
C PHE A 665 1.88 30.97 -18.83
N GLN A 666 1.06 32.02 -18.96
CA GLN A 666 -0.41 31.89 -18.86
C GLN A 666 -0.97 30.95 -19.93
N PHE A 667 -0.49 31.08 -21.18
CA PHE A 667 -0.89 30.20 -22.26
C PHE A 667 -0.55 28.75 -21.94
N VAL A 668 0.70 28.44 -21.55
CA VAL A 668 1.10 27.07 -21.22
C VAL A 668 0.32 26.55 -20.01
N SER A 669 0.19 27.35 -18.94
CA SER A 669 -0.57 26.96 -17.74
C SER A 669 -2.01 26.58 -18.06
N ASN A 670 -2.70 27.35 -18.92
CA ASN A 670 -4.08 27.07 -19.30
C ASN A 670 -4.23 25.88 -20.26
N THR A 671 -3.21 25.58 -21.08
CA THR A 671 -3.35 24.64 -22.20
C THR A 671 -2.70 23.29 -21.98
N ASN A 672 -1.70 23.17 -21.09
CA ASN A 672 -0.99 21.91 -20.92
C ASN A 672 -1.86 20.81 -20.26
N THR A 673 -1.49 19.56 -20.50
CA THR A 673 -2.23 18.36 -20.07
C THR A 673 -1.41 17.50 -19.10
N ILE A 674 -0.44 18.10 -18.41
CA ILE A 674 0.50 17.41 -17.54
C ILE A 674 -0.22 16.96 -16.27
N THR A 675 -0.31 15.65 -16.07
CA THR A 675 -0.90 15.03 -14.88
C THR A 675 0.14 14.41 -13.96
N ASN A 676 1.33 14.07 -14.48
CA ASN A 676 2.41 13.46 -13.70
C ASN A 676 3.73 14.23 -13.88
N MET A 677 4.35 14.64 -12.77
CA MET A 677 5.62 15.36 -12.76
C MET A 677 6.61 14.70 -11.79
N ILE A 678 7.85 14.50 -12.22
CA ILE A 678 8.94 13.98 -11.39
C ILE A 678 10.11 14.96 -11.43
N ILE A 679 10.60 15.41 -10.28
CA ILE A 679 11.73 16.32 -10.13
C ILE A 679 12.81 15.61 -9.31
N LYS A 680 13.90 15.17 -9.97
CA LYS A 680 14.98 14.36 -9.39
C LYS A 680 16.13 15.18 -8.81
N ARG A 681 16.34 16.38 -9.35
CA ARG A 681 17.36 17.36 -8.96
C ARG A 681 16.75 18.73 -9.22
N ILE A 682 16.58 19.55 -8.18
CA ILE A 682 16.30 21.02 -8.12
C ILE A 682 15.94 21.31 -6.65
N SER A 683 16.45 22.27 -5.87
CA SER A 683 16.91 23.68 -6.01
C SER A 683 15.81 24.73 -5.77
N SER A 684 15.58 25.05 -4.48
CA SER A 684 14.75 26.12 -3.92
C SER A 684 13.22 26.01 -4.04
N MET A 685 12.54 26.36 -2.94
CA MET A 685 11.08 26.49 -2.83
C MET A 685 10.44 27.30 -3.99
N LYS A 686 11.09 28.40 -4.41
CA LYS A 686 10.59 29.28 -5.47
C LYS A 686 10.34 28.53 -6.79
N ASN A 687 11.19 27.56 -7.11
CA ASN A 687 11.09 26.78 -8.34
C ASN A 687 9.92 25.80 -8.29
N ILE A 688 9.72 25.16 -7.14
CA ILE A 688 8.62 24.22 -6.91
C ILE A 688 7.27 24.94 -7.03
N LYS A 689 7.12 26.13 -6.41
CA LYS A 689 5.92 26.95 -6.54
C LYS A 689 5.60 27.27 -8.00
N LEU A 690 6.62 27.63 -8.79
CA LEU A 690 6.44 28.00 -10.19
C LEU A 690 6.03 26.80 -11.06
N PHE A 691 6.62 25.62 -10.87
CA PHE A 691 6.25 24.41 -11.61
C PHE A 691 4.82 23.95 -11.31
N ILE A 692 4.41 24.05 -10.05
CA ILE A 692 3.05 23.73 -9.61
C ILE A 692 2.03 24.75 -10.14
N ALA A 693 2.41 26.04 -10.23
CA ALA A 693 1.60 27.05 -10.91
C ALA A 693 1.49 26.83 -12.43
N LEU A 694 2.53 26.26 -13.04
CA LEU A 694 2.53 25.96 -14.47
C LEU A 694 1.66 24.74 -14.81
N CYS A 695 1.48 23.78 -13.91
CA CYS A 695 0.76 22.53 -14.19
C CYS A 695 -0.52 22.44 -13.33
N PRO A 696 -1.61 23.16 -13.66
CA PRO A 696 -2.81 23.18 -12.83
C PRO A 696 -3.57 21.84 -12.80
N ARG A 697 -3.35 20.95 -13.78
CA ARG A 697 -3.98 19.62 -13.87
C ARG A 697 -3.15 18.49 -13.23
N LEU A 698 -2.13 18.83 -12.46
CA LEU A 698 -1.19 17.89 -11.87
C LEU A 698 -1.90 16.95 -10.88
N GLN A 699 -1.85 15.65 -11.11
CA GLN A 699 -2.41 14.63 -10.22
C GLN A 699 -1.34 13.94 -9.39
N HIS A 700 -0.15 13.76 -9.97
CA HIS A 700 0.99 13.09 -9.36
C HIS A 700 2.23 13.96 -9.43
N LEU A 701 2.89 14.15 -8.30
CA LEU A 701 4.14 14.91 -8.20
C LEU A 701 5.13 14.10 -7.38
N THR A 702 6.31 13.81 -7.92
CA THR A 702 7.41 13.19 -7.19
C THR A 702 8.57 14.16 -7.12
N ILE A 703 9.03 14.53 -5.91
CA ILE A 703 10.16 15.46 -5.75
C ILE A 703 11.22 14.80 -4.87
N ASP A 704 12.48 14.85 -5.33
CA ASP A 704 13.67 14.58 -4.53
C ASP A 704 14.02 15.85 -3.72
N ILE A 705 13.84 15.82 -2.40
CA ILE A 705 13.96 17.00 -1.52
C ILE A 705 15.18 16.88 -0.59
N ASN A 706 15.86 18.00 -0.34
CA ASN A 706 16.88 18.14 0.69
C ASN A 706 16.23 18.32 2.07
N SER A 707 16.85 17.81 3.13
CA SER A 707 16.27 17.84 4.49
C SER A 707 15.90 19.23 5.02
N MET A 708 16.57 20.29 4.55
CA MET A 708 16.32 21.68 4.96
C MET A 708 15.11 22.31 4.26
N ASP A 709 14.73 21.82 3.08
CA ASP A 709 13.65 22.39 2.27
C ASP A 709 12.32 21.64 2.47
N PHE A 710 12.33 20.52 3.18
CA PHE A 710 11.18 19.63 3.36
C PHE A 710 9.98 20.32 4.02
N GLU A 711 10.17 20.92 5.19
CA GLU A 711 9.10 21.57 5.97
C GLU A 711 8.40 22.69 5.19
N PRO A 712 9.12 23.68 4.61
CA PRO A 712 8.49 24.68 3.76
C PRO A 712 7.70 24.08 2.61
N ILE A 713 8.26 23.09 1.89
CA ILE A 713 7.62 22.48 0.69
C ILE A 713 6.32 21.80 1.05
N VAL A 714 6.30 21.08 2.18
CA VAL A 714 5.10 20.41 2.65
C VAL A 714 4.01 21.41 3.04
N GLU A 715 4.33 22.47 3.79
CA GLU A 715 3.37 23.55 4.11
C GLU A 715 2.76 24.18 2.84
N PHE A 716 3.60 24.46 1.85
CA PHE A 716 3.12 25.01 0.58
C PHE A 716 2.18 24.05 -0.17
N LEU A 717 2.50 22.74 -0.21
CA LEU A 717 1.65 21.75 -0.88
C LEU A 717 0.29 21.59 -0.17
N LEU A 718 0.29 21.66 1.17
CA LEU A 718 -0.92 21.59 1.98
C LEU A 718 -1.85 22.78 1.77
N SER A 719 -1.31 24.00 1.80
CA SER A 719 -2.10 25.24 1.59
C SER A 719 -2.84 25.31 0.23
N ARG A 720 -2.47 24.47 -0.76
CA ARG A 720 -3.08 24.45 -2.09
C ARG A 720 -4.20 23.43 -2.27
N ASN A 721 -4.37 22.49 -1.34
CA ASN A 721 -5.38 21.41 -1.43
C ASN A 721 -6.82 21.86 -1.15
N ASN A 722 -7.06 23.15 -0.90
CA ASN A 722 -8.41 23.70 -0.68
C ASN A 722 -9.30 23.77 -1.94
N SER A 723 -8.83 23.30 -3.09
CA SER A 723 -9.62 23.25 -4.34
C SER A 723 -9.99 21.81 -4.71
N HIS A 724 -11.20 21.59 -5.24
CA HIS A 724 -11.89 20.30 -5.47
C HIS A 724 -11.17 19.21 -6.32
N THR A 725 -9.86 19.31 -6.56
CA THR A 725 -9.06 18.35 -7.32
C THR A 725 -8.25 17.44 -6.39
N ARG A 726 -8.46 16.11 -6.51
CA ARG A 726 -7.68 15.09 -5.79
C ARG A 726 -6.23 15.11 -6.27
N HIS A 727 -5.33 15.67 -5.49
CA HIS A 727 -3.89 15.62 -5.75
C HIS A 727 -3.22 14.53 -4.91
N LEU A 728 -2.36 13.72 -5.54
CA LEU A 728 -1.59 12.66 -4.90
C LEU A 728 -0.09 13.00 -4.99
N PHE A 729 0.43 13.56 -3.90
CA PHE A 729 1.83 14.00 -3.83
C PHE A 729 2.73 12.90 -3.27
N SER A 730 3.83 12.62 -3.96
CA SER A 730 4.89 11.70 -3.56
C SER A 730 6.17 12.47 -3.26
N LEU A 731 6.76 12.28 -2.08
CA LEU A 731 7.99 12.96 -1.68
C LEU A 731 9.07 11.88 -1.43
N CYS A 732 10.22 12.04 -2.07
CA CYS A 732 11.33 11.10 -1.99
C CYS A 732 12.55 11.81 -1.36
N MET A 733 13.20 11.19 -0.37
CA MET A 733 14.34 11.80 0.33
C MET A 733 15.58 10.90 0.32
N LYS A 734 16.75 11.53 0.15
CA LYS A 734 18.03 10.84 -0.10
C LYS A 734 18.95 10.68 1.12
N HIS A 735 18.69 11.27 2.30
CA HIS A 735 19.66 11.25 3.41
C HIS A 735 19.12 10.93 4.81
N ARG A 736 19.97 10.23 5.58
CA ARG A 736 19.83 9.85 7.00
C ARG A 736 19.52 11.06 7.89
N ILE A 737 18.29 11.18 8.37
CA ILE A 737 17.92 11.61 9.73
C ILE A 737 16.45 11.18 9.91
N VAL A 738 16.22 10.01 10.52
CA VAL A 738 14.83 9.51 10.73
C VAL A 738 14.18 10.21 11.93
N ILE A 739 14.96 10.71 12.89
CA ILE A 739 14.44 11.15 14.20
C ILE A 739 13.85 12.58 14.18
N LYS A 740 14.47 13.55 13.49
CA LYS A 740 13.89 14.90 13.35
C LYS A 740 12.72 14.97 12.35
N LEU A 741 12.68 14.05 11.39
CA LEU A 741 11.66 14.01 10.34
C LEU A 741 10.34 13.36 10.79
N VAL A 742 10.39 12.47 11.78
CA VAL A 742 9.19 11.93 12.44
C VAL A 742 8.48 13.03 13.26
N ILE A 743 9.23 13.95 13.89
CA ILE A 743 8.64 15.09 14.62
C ILE A 743 7.94 16.07 13.67
N ILE A 744 8.46 16.28 12.46
CA ILE A 744 7.86 17.16 11.45
C ILE A 744 6.67 16.50 10.76
N LEU A 745 6.69 15.19 10.47
CA LEU A 745 5.50 14.46 9.98
C LEU A 745 4.37 14.48 11.01
N VAL A 746 4.70 14.42 12.31
CA VAL A 746 3.75 14.65 13.41
C VAL A 746 3.22 16.09 13.38
N TRP A 747 4.08 17.10 13.18
CA TRP A 747 3.68 18.52 13.08
C TRP A 747 2.83 18.87 11.84
N VAL A 748 3.13 18.28 10.69
CA VAL A 748 2.41 18.46 9.42
C VAL A 748 1.00 17.87 9.49
N MET A 749 0.84 16.71 10.12
CA MET A 749 -0.49 16.13 10.39
C MET A 749 -1.26 16.91 11.48
N ILE A 750 -0.56 17.61 12.38
CA ILE A 750 -1.17 18.50 13.38
C ILE A 750 -1.67 19.80 12.72
N LEU A 751 -0.94 20.38 11.75
CA LEU A 751 -1.35 21.61 11.04
C LEU A 751 -2.53 21.43 10.09
N GLU A 752 -2.71 20.24 9.48
CA GLU A 752 -3.94 19.90 8.73
C GLU A 752 -5.23 19.96 9.60
N PHE A 753 -5.10 20.06 10.92
CA PHE A 753 -6.22 20.12 11.86
C PHE A 753 -6.28 21.42 12.69
N ILE A 754 -5.43 22.43 12.41
CA ILE A 754 -5.38 23.71 13.14
C ILE A 754 -5.95 24.91 12.35
N ASP A 755 -6.49 24.72 11.13
CA ASP A 755 -7.28 25.81 10.49
C ASP A 755 -8.71 25.80 11.04
N ASP A 756 -8.94 26.68 12.02
CA ASP A 756 -10.07 26.67 12.95
C ASP A 756 -11.24 27.57 12.51
N ASP A 757 -11.42 27.89 11.22
CA ASP A 757 -12.42 28.89 10.80
C ASP A 757 -13.26 28.64 9.54
N ASP A 758 -13.17 27.51 8.80
CA ASP A 758 -14.14 27.26 7.70
C ASP A 758 -14.47 25.78 7.45
N ASP A 759 -15.76 25.52 7.27
CA ASP A 759 -16.49 24.23 7.35
C ASP A 759 -16.29 23.27 6.13
N HIS A 760 -15.05 23.09 5.64
CA HIS A 760 -14.79 22.24 4.46
C HIS A 760 -13.69 21.20 4.67
N LEU A 761 -14.07 19.91 4.64
CA LEU A 761 -13.18 18.74 4.71
C LEU A 761 -12.24 18.68 3.48
N VAL A 762 -10.95 18.96 3.68
CA VAL A 762 -9.89 18.83 2.68
C VAL A 762 -9.50 17.36 2.52
N ASN A 763 -9.69 16.78 1.32
CA ASN A 763 -9.34 15.39 0.99
C ASN A 763 -8.15 15.33 0.02
N GLY A 764 -6.93 15.51 0.54
CA GLY A 764 -5.66 15.26 -0.17
C GLY A 764 -4.94 14.05 0.41
N LYS A 765 -4.25 13.24 -0.42
CA LYS A 765 -3.39 12.14 0.07
C LYS A 765 -1.93 12.44 -0.26
N ILE A 766 -1.11 12.69 0.74
CA ILE A 766 0.35 12.77 0.61
C ILE A 766 0.93 11.39 0.96
N VAL A 767 1.66 10.76 0.03
CA VAL A 767 2.32 9.46 0.21
C VAL A 767 3.83 9.67 0.22
N VAL A 768 4.47 9.59 1.38
CA VAL A 768 5.94 9.73 1.48
C VAL A 768 6.59 8.36 1.28
N LEU A 769 7.41 8.20 0.23
CA LEU A 769 8.12 6.97 -0.08
C LEU A 769 9.60 7.10 0.31
N PHE A 770 10.08 6.20 1.17
CA PHE A 770 11.48 6.16 1.58
C PHE A 770 12.27 5.20 0.69
N ALA A 771 13.38 5.67 0.11
CA ALA A 771 14.25 4.86 -0.73
C ALA A 771 15.05 3.84 0.11
N ASN A 772 14.82 2.55 -0.20
CA ASN A 772 15.62 1.35 0.10
C ASN A 772 16.73 1.47 1.16
N ASP A 773 16.41 1.09 2.40
CA ASP A 773 17.38 0.41 3.26
C ASP A 773 16.64 -0.59 4.17
N SER A 774 17.13 -1.84 4.25
CA SER A 774 16.42 -2.98 4.86
C SER A 774 16.20 -2.83 6.38
N GLN A 775 17.02 -1.99 7.04
CA GLN A 775 16.88 -1.63 8.44
C GLN A 775 15.77 -0.60 8.70
N ASN A 776 15.32 0.16 7.70
CA ASN A 776 14.33 1.22 7.90
C ASN A 776 12.89 0.70 7.95
N LYS A 777 12.61 -0.54 7.52
CA LYS A 777 11.25 -1.10 7.49
C LYS A 777 10.64 -1.33 8.88
N SER A 778 11.44 -1.70 9.88
CA SER A 778 10.93 -1.92 11.25
C SER A 778 10.59 -0.60 11.94
N ILE A 779 11.43 0.43 11.76
CA ILE A 779 11.21 1.77 12.30
C ILE A 779 10.01 2.42 11.61
N LEU A 780 9.87 2.26 10.29
CA LEU A 780 8.73 2.79 9.54
C LEU A 780 7.40 2.14 9.96
N ALA A 781 7.40 0.82 10.22
CA ALA A 781 6.22 0.11 10.71
C ALA A 781 5.86 0.51 12.15
N HIS A 782 6.86 0.70 13.02
CA HIS A 782 6.66 1.18 14.39
C HIS A 782 6.15 2.63 14.40
N CYS A 783 6.66 3.49 13.52
CA CYS A 783 6.27 4.89 13.41
C CYS A 783 4.91 5.09 12.71
N LEU A 784 4.59 4.40 11.61
CA LEU A 784 3.27 4.48 10.96
C LEU A 784 2.14 4.05 11.91
N LEU A 785 2.42 3.09 12.80
CA LEU A 785 1.45 2.63 13.78
C LEU A 785 1.34 3.55 15.00
N ASN A 786 2.46 4.08 15.49
CA ASN A 786 2.46 5.11 16.53
C ASN A 786 1.83 6.43 16.04
N CYS A 787 1.95 6.78 14.75
CA CYS A 787 1.21 7.89 14.15
C CYS A 787 -0.31 7.65 14.15
N PHE A 788 -0.78 6.43 13.90
CA PHE A 788 -2.19 6.06 14.03
C PHE A 788 -2.71 6.21 15.48
N ILE A 789 -1.84 5.94 16.45
CA ILE A 789 -2.12 6.06 17.88
C ILE A 789 -2.11 7.54 18.35
N ILE A 790 -1.14 8.35 17.88
CA ILE A 790 -1.03 9.79 18.22
C ILE A 790 -2.12 10.63 17.56
N VAL A 791 -2.48 10.37 16.29
CA VAL A 791 -3.62 11.00 15.59
C VAL A 791 -4.95 10.76 16.33
N SER A 792 -5.06 9.66 17.07
CA SER A 792 -6.23 9.36 17.92
C SER A 792 -6.18 10.04 19.29
N LEU A 793 -4.98 10.31 19.82
CA LEU A 793 -4.76 10.99 21.11
C LEU A 793 -4.88 12.53 20.99
N ASP A 794 -4.38 13.16 19.94
CA ASP A 794 -4.40 14.64 19.82
C ASP A 794 -5.79 15.20 19.44
N LYS A 795 -6.62 14.40 18.76
CA LYS A 795 -8.07 14.66 18.61
C LYS A 795 -8.81 14.76 19.95
N GLN A 796 -8.26 14.19 21.04
CA GLN A 796 -8.82 14.33 22.38
C GLN A 796 -8.37 15.63 23.05
N ILE A 797 -7.11 16.05 22.90
CA ILE A 797 -6.58 17.25 23.61
C ILE A 797 -7.09 18.55 22.98
N GLY A 798 -7.20 18.63 21.64
CA GLY A 798 -7.71 19.80 20.92
C GLY A 798 -9.18 20.16 21.20
N ARG A 799 -9.96 19.25 21.79
CA ARG A 799 -11.35 19.53 22.23
C ARG A 799 -11.47 19.90 23.71
N PHE A 800 -10.42 19.75 24.52
CA PHE A 800 -10.39 20.15 25.93
C PHE A 800 -9.82 21.57 26.16
N SER A 801 -9.29 22.26 25.13
CA SER A 801 -8.63 23.56 25.30
C SER A 801 -9.54 24.79 25.27
N LYS A 802 -10.88 24.63 25.20
CA LYS A 802 -11.84 25.76 25.34
C LYS A 802 -12.34 26.01 26.77
N SER A 803 -11.53 25.71 27.78
CA SER A 803 -11.70 26.31 29.11
C SER A 803 -10.35 26.86 29.59
N ASN A 804 -10.24 28.19 29.61
CA ASN A 804 -9.15 28.91 30.25
C ASN A 804 -9.01 28.44 31.70
N GLU A 805 -7.96 27.67 32.02
CA GLU A 805 -7.17 27.83 33.23
C GLU A 805 -5.87 26.99 33.17
N SER A 806 -4.79 27.62 33.61
CA SER A 806 -3.41 27.15 33.58
C SER A 806 -3.17 25.83 34.32
N LEU A 807 -2.68 24.81 33.62
CA LEU A 807 -2.06 23.62 34.23
C LEU A 807 -0.65 23.42 33.68
N ASN A 808 0.33 23.91 34.45
CA ASN A 808 1.75 23.56 34.32
C ASN A 808 1.94 22.06 34.59
N LEU A 809 2.02 21.24 33.53
CA LEU A 809 2.46 19.85 33.62
C LEU A 809 3.85 19.70 32.99
N ASN A 810 4.78 19.22 33.81
CA ASN A 810 6.23 19.18 33.59
C ASN A 810 6.63 18.35 32.35
N ARG A 811 7.50 18.93 31.51
CA ARG A 811 8.17 18.39 30.30
C ARG A 811 8.94 17.06 30.47
N LYS A 812 8.90 16.38 31.61
CA LYS A 812 9.63 15.12 31.86
C LYS A 812 8.82 13.84 31.59
N GLN A 813 7.50 13.90 31.43
CA GLN A 813 6.68 12.70 31.20
C GLN A 813 6.44 12.33 29.72
N LEU A 814 6.74 13.23 28.77
CA LEU A 814 6.55 13.00 27.33
C LEU A 814 7.73 12.28 26.63
N HIS A 815 8.74 11.83 27.38
CA HIS A 815 9.95 11.21 26.82
C HIS A 815 10.05 9.68 27.06
N GLY A 816 9.02 9.06 27.64
CA GLY A 816 8.96 7.63 27.93
C GLY A 816 8.37 6.82 26.79
#